data_AF-G0RRP7-F1
#
_entry.id   AF-G0RRP7-F1
#
_cell.length_a   1.000
_cell.length_b   1.000
_cell.length_c   1.000
_cell.angle_alpha   90.00
_cell.angle_beta   90.00
_cell.angle_gamma   90.00
#
_symmetry.space_group_name_H-M   'P 1'
#
loop_
_entity.id
_entity.type
_entity.pdbx_description
1 polymer ?
#
loop_
_entity_poly.entity_id
_entity_poly.type
_entity_poly.pdbx_seq_one_letter_code
_entity_poly.pdbx_strand_id
1 'polypeptide(L)'
;MSKQDITPASLEALLEHDTKVKLAGLDVDGILRGKLVSKKKFLSIATAGFGFCSVIFGWDMHDKTYMRELKISNAANGYRDLLAIPDLASFRRIPWEDNVPFFLITFHDPDTKLPVCACPRGLLRTQLDRLRAKGYGAMAGAEYEFYTFQTPDNSSSPAGFLQNNPPHQLPSLTEGMFGYSLTRPVHNKDYFYEIFDTCSAFSCDVEGWHTESGPGVFEAALEFGEVAEMADRASLFKYVVKSVGAKHRITPCFMAKPRQGLPGNSGHMHVSIVDESGKNLLARDTVDENAPWKDVAGLSDLGRHFLAGVLEGLPDIMPLLAPTINSYKRLVENFWAPVTVSWGLEHRAASIRIIAPPTSKASATRFEIRVPGADSNPHYVLAAVLGCGWRGVEKKLEIPCPPLAMGEDVGGASDQGARLAKTLREATERFMAKDSIAREVLGDDFVDHFGGTRENEIRLFDEAVTDCSATSRSLQDTPVDRPLGQEESVPLLIHVCLQSNEDSRWVSLNSITYKDPKGVERTWESAERRTRPSTADVDGVGIVAILDKPTGKEIILQKQYRPPVDKVVIEVPAGLIDEGETPEQAAVRELKEETGYVGVVSETTPIMYNDPGFCSTNLRMVHVTIDMDLPENQELKPELEENEFIEVFTVPLANLWEECKRLEAEGYAIDARVGTFAEGILLAQRLKL
;
A
#
# COMPACT_ATOMS: atom_id res chain seq x y z
N MET A 1 7.89 -25.13 -32.33
CA MET A 1 7.40 -26.49 -32.65
C MET A 1 5.88 -26.40 -32.71
N SER A 2 5.22 -26.91 -33.76
CA SER A 2 3.76 -27.05 -33.72
C SER A 2 3.41 -27.85 -32.46
N LYS A 3 2.50 -27.35 -31.61
CA LYS A 3 1.96 -28.13 -30.50
C LYS A 3 1.44 -29.43 -31.10
N GLN A 4 2.15 -30.54 -30.92
CA GLN A 4 1.58 -31.84 -31.19
C GLN A 4 0.38 -31.97 -30.26
N ASP A 5 -0.78 -32.29 -30.81
CA ASP A 5 -1.96 -32.55 -29.99
C ASP A 5 -1.65 -33.74 -29.07
N ILE A 6 -1.45 -33.45 -27.78
CA ILE A 6 -1.19 -34.48 -26.78
C ILE A 6 -2.52 -35.16 -26.48
N THR A 7 -2.59 -36.43 -26.87
CA THR A 7 -3.77 -37.28 -26.68
C THR A 7 -3.51 -38.27 -25.55
N PRO A 8 -4.56 -38.88 -24.96
CA PRO A 8 -4.37 -39.95 -23.99
C PRO A 8 -3.49 -41.10 -24.51
N ALA A 9 -3.59 -41.40 -25.81
CA ALA A 9 -2.79 -42.44 -26.46
C ALA A 9 -1.30 -42.08 -26.59
N SER A 10 -0.94 -40.79 -26.67
CA SER A 10 0.45 -40.36 -26.79
C SER A 10 1.16 -40.22 -25.44
N LEU A 11 0.46 -40.30 -24.30
CA LEU A 11 1.03 -40.02 -22.98
C LEU A 11 2.12 -41.01 -22.56
N GLU A 12 1.98 -42.30 -22.89
CA GLU A 12 2.98 -43.30 -22.52
C GLU A 12 4.34 -43.05 -23.18
N ALA A 13 4.31 -42.67 -24.47
CA ALA A 13 5.49 -42.30 -25.24
C ALA A 13 6.03 -40.94 -24.81
N LEU A 14 5.17 -39.94 -24.62
CA LEU A 14 5.57 -38.60 -24.17
C LEU A 14 6.34 -38.64 -22.83
N LEU A 15 5.91 -39.53 -21.93
CA LEU A 15 6.44 -39.68 -20.59
C LEU A 15 7.38 -40.88 -20.46
N GLU A 16 7.93 -41.42 -21.55
CA GLU A 16 8.70 -42.67 -21.55
C GLU A 16 9.79 -42.68 -20.46
N HIS A 17 10.53 -41.58 -20.34
CA HIS A 17 11.65 -41.42 -19.42
C HIS A 17 11.28 -40.76 -18.07
N ASP A 18 10.02 -40.41 -17.87
CA ASP A 18 9.55 -39.75 -16.65
C ASP A 18 9.04 -40.76 -15.61
N THR A 19 9.33 -40.52 -14.34
CA THR A 19 8.83 -41.35 -13.22
C THR A 19 7.68 -40.69 -12.45
N LYS A 20 7.51 -39.38 -12.63
CA LYS A 20 6.61 -38.51 -11.86
C LYS A 20 6.10 -37.37 -12.74
N VAL A 21 4.92 -36.86 -12.40
CA VAL A 21 4.23 -35.77 -13.09
C VAL A 21 3.67 -34.81 -12.04
N LYS A 22 3.84 -33.50 -12.23
CA LYS A 22 3.24 -32.48 -11.38
C LYS A 22 1.91 -32.01 -11.98
N LEU A 23 0.89 -31.92 -11.16
CA LEU A 23 -0.44 -31.45 -11.53
C LEU A 23 -0.81 -30.27 -10.64
N ALA A 24 -1.35 -29.19 -11.20
CA ALA A 24 -1.82 -28.06 -10.40
C ALA A 24 -3.11 -27.45 -10.98
N GLY A 25 -4.01 -27.03 -10.09
CA GLY A 25 -5.13 -26.16 -10.42
C GLY A 25 -4.94 -24.80 -9.79
N LEU A 26 -5.76 -23.83 -10.18
CA LEU A 26 -5.77 -22.50 -9.57
C LEU A 26 -6.90 -22.41 -8.55
N ASP A 27 -6.60 -21.87 -7.37
CA ASP A 27 -7.63 -21.45 -6.42
C ASP A 27 -8.20 -20.05 -6.78
N VAL A 28 -9.10 -19.54 -5.94
CA VAL A 28 -9.78 -18.25 -6.17
C VAL A 28 -8.80 -17.07 -6.26
N ASP A 29 -7.68 -17.12 -5.52
CA ASP A 29 -6.67 -16.06 -5.49
C ASP A 29 -5.62 -16.22 -6.59
N GLY A 30 -5.78 -17.21 -7.48
CA GLY A 30 -4.88 -17.47 -8.60
C GLY A 30 -3.58 -18.17 -8.17
N ILE A 31 -3.57 -18.82 -7.01
CA ILE A 31 -2.43 -19.59 -6.52
C ILE A 31 -2.52 -21.02 -7.07
N LEU A 32 -1.38 -21.54 -7.54
CA LEU A 32 -1.28 -22.92 -8.00
C LEU A 32 -1.30 -23.88 -6.80
N ARG A 33 -2.33 -24.72 -6.73
CA ARG A 33 -2.49 -25.80 -5.74
C ARG A 33 -2.40 -27.14 -6.44
N GLY A 34 -1.48 -28.01 -6.00
CA GLY A 34 -1.11 -29.17 -6.80
C GLY A 34 -0.52 -30.36 -6.05
N LYS A 35 -0.26 -31.43 -6.80
CA LYS A 35 0.33 -32.68 -6.32
C LYS A 35 1.40 -33.18 -7.29
N LEU A 36 2.45 -33.79 -6.76
CA LEU A 36 3.37 -34.62 -7.53
C LEU A 36 2.88 -36.07 -7.46
N VAL A 37 2.61 -36.67 -8.62
CA VAL A 37 2.09 -38.06 -8.71
C VAL A 37 3.06 -38.93 -9.48
N SER A 38 3.05 -40.24 -9.22
CA SER A 38 3.83 -41.19 -10.02
C SER A 38 3.28 -41.29 -11.45
N LYS A 39 4.13 -41.59 -12.44
CA LYS A 39 3.72 -41.82 -13.84
C LYS A 39 2.55 -42.80 -13.94
N LYS A 40 2.63 -43.93 -13.23
CA LYS A 40 1.56 -44.94 -13.19
C LYS A 40 0.23 -44.35 -12.72
N LYS A 41 0.24 -43.53 -11.67
CA LYS A 41 -0.98 -42.85 -11.18
C LYS A 41 -1.48 -41.85 -12.20
N PHE A 42 -0.60 -41.03 -12.79
CA PHE A 42 -0.98 -40.05 -13.82
C PHE A 42 -1.68 -40.70 -15.02
N LEU A 43 -1.11 -41.77 -15.58
CA LEU A 43 -1.72 -42.48 -16.71
C LEU A 43 -3.13 -43.00 -16.39
N SER A 44 -3.37 -43.46 -15.14
CA SER A 44 -4.69 -43.93 -14.72
C SER A 44 -5.74 -42.83 -14.53
N ILE A 45 -5.33 -41.57 -14.36
CA ILE A 45 -6.22 -40.44 -14.06
C ILE A 45 -6.27 -39.40 -15.18
N ALA A 46 -5.43 -39.53 -16.22
CA ALA A 46 -5.28 -38.52 -17.27
C ALA A 46 -6.60 -38.16 -17.96
N THR A 47 -7.49 -39.13 -18.15
CA THR A 47 -8.84 -38.91 -18.72
C THR A 47 -9.94 -38.96 -17.67
N ALA A 48 -9.84 -39.90 -16.72
CA ALA A 48 -10.90 -40.14 -15.73
C ALA A 48 -10.94 -39.08 -14.61
N GLY A 49 -9.85 -38.33 -14.45
CA GLY A 49 -9.66 -37.42 -13.32
C GLY A 49 -9.37 -38.13 -12.00
N PHE A 50 -9.28 -37.35 -10.94
CA PHE A 50 -9.00 -37.83 -9.58
C PHE A 50 -9.65 -36.92 -8.53
N GLY A 51 -9.78 -37.44 -7.31
CA GLY A 51 -10.29 -36.68 -6.17
C GLY A 51 -9.30 -35.59 -5.71
N PHE A 52 -9.81 -34.38 -5.55
CA PHE A 52 -9.08 -33.25 -4.97
C PHE A 52 -9.95 -32.57 -3.92
N CYS A 53 -9.47 -32.49 -2.68
CA CYS A 53 -10.25 -31.93 -1.57
C CYS A 53 -10.79 -30.53 -1.90
N SER A 54 -12.09 -30.32 -1.72
CA SER A 54 -12.76 -29.05 -2.00
C SER A 54 -12.24 -27.88 -1.16
N VAL A 55 -11.48 -28.14 -0.09
CA VAL A 55 -10.92 -27.12 0.82
C VAL A 55 -10.10 -26.05 0.09
N ILE A 56 -9.56 -26.34 -1.10
CA ILE A 56 -8.90 -25.34 -1.94
C ILE A 56 -9.76 -24.13 -2.29
N PHE A 57 -11.09 -24.28 -2.23
CA PHE A 57 -12.07 -23.20 -2.40
C PHE A 57 -12.77 -22.83 -1.08
N GLY A 58 -12.27 -23.33 0.05
CA GLY A 58 -12.82 -23.10 1.39
C GLY A 58 -11.88 -22.33 2.32
N TRP A 59 -10.68 -21.96 1.86
CA TRP A 59 -9.67 -21.27 2.65
C TRP A 59 -8.98 -20.12 1.91
N ASP A 60 -8.37 -19.21 2.65
CA ASP A 60 -7.59 -18.10 2.11
C ASP A 60 -6.18 -18.53 1.65
N MET A 61 -5.39 -17.55 1.16
CA MET A 61 -4.01 -17.78 0.71
C MET A 61 -3.05 -18.34 1.78
N HIS A 62 -3.44 -18.26 3.07
CA HIS A 62 -2.68 -18.78 4.21
C HIS A 62 -3.25 -20.09 4.75
N ASP A 63 -4.10 -20.76 3.96
CA ASP A 63 -4.73 -22.03 4.29
C ASP A 63 -5.62 -21.95 5.55
N LYS A 64 -6.15 -20.76 5.87
CA LYS A 64 -7.17 -20.57 6.91
C LYS A 64 -8.56 -20.63 6.30
N THR A 65 -9.43 -21.49 6.84
CA THR A 65 -10.80 -21.64 6.37
C THR A 65 -11.57 -20.32 6.51
N TYR A 66 -12.40 -20.00 5.51
CA TYR A 66 -13.29 -18.85 5.60
C TYR A 66 -14.27 -19.03 6.77
N MET A 67 -14.49 -17.95 7.53
CA MET A 67 -15.42 -17.98 8.67
C MET A 67 -16.85 -18.30 8.23
N ARG A 68 -17.30 -17.72 7.11
CA ARG A 68 -18.54 -18.11 6.46
C ARG A 68 -18.27 -19.34 5.61
N GLU A 69 -18.87 -20.47 5.99
CA GLU A 69 -18.81 -21.67 5.16
C GLU A 69 -19.49 -21.42 3.80
N LEU A 70 -18.77 -21.71 2.72
CA LEU A 70 -19.25 -21.51 1.36
C LEU A 70 -19.75 -22.82 0.74
N LYS A 71 -20.61 -22.72 -0.28
CA LYS A 71 -21.31 -23.87 -0.89
C LYS A 71 -20.39 -25.01 -1.35
N ILE A 72 -19.21 -24.68 -1.89
CA ILE A 72 -18.30 -25.66 -2.48
C ILE A 72 -17.62 -26.53 -1.41
N SER A 73 -17.17 -25.93 -0.32
CA SER A 73 -16.42 -26.61 0.74
C SER A 73 -16.93 -26.17 2.11
N ASN A 74 -17.61 -27.09 2.80
CA ASN A 74 -18.24 -26.84 4.10
C ASN A 74 -18.41 -28.14 4.90
N ALA A 75 -18.67 -28.01 6.20
CA ALA A 75 -18.87 -29.13 7.10
C ALA A 75 -20.09 -29.99 6.70
N ALA A 76 -21.16 -29.38 6.19
CA ALA A 76 -22.39 -30.09 5.82
C ALA A 76 -22.17 -31.10 4.68
N ASN A 77 -21.29 -30.80 3.72
CA ASN A 77 -20.89 -31.72 2.66
C ASN A 77 -19.60 -32.52 2.99
N GLY A 78 -19.06 -32.35 4.20
CA GLY A 78 -17.89 -33.07 4.70
C GLY A 78 -16.58 -32.72 4.02
N TYR A 79 -16.43 -31.51 3.48
CA TYR A 79 -15.26 -31.09 2.69
C TYR A 79 -14.93 -32.09 1.56
N ARG A 80 -15.98 -32.56 0.87
CA ARG A 80 -15.88 -33.62 -0.15
C ARG A 80 -14.83 -33.35 -1.23
N ASP A 81 -14.37 -34.41 -1.86
CA ASP A 81 -13.49 -34.31 -3.04
C ASP A 81 -14.24 -33.75 -4.26
N LEU A 82 -13.59 -32.85 -4.96
CA LEU A 82 -13.92 -32.42 -6.32
C LEU A 82 -13.29 -33.36 -7.34
N LEU A 83 -13.86 -33.41 -8.55
CA LEU A 83 -13.27 -34.11 -9.67
C LEU A 83 -12.25 -33.20 -10.38
N ALA A 84 -10.96 -33.48 -10.21
CA ALA A 84 -9.90 -32.78 -10.93
C ALA A 84 -9.51 -33.54 -12.20
N ILE A 85 -9.59 -32.88 -13.35
CA ILE A 85 -9.27 -33.47 -14.66
C ILE A 85 -8.04 -32.76 -15.26
N PRO A 86 -6.94 -33.48 -15.54
CA PRO A 86 -5.79 -32.91 -16.25
C PRO A 86 -6.15 -32.42 -17.65
N ASP A 87 -5.69 -31.23 -18.01
CA ASP A 87 -5.79 -30.71 -19.36
C ASP A 87 -4.52 -31.02 -20.14
N LEU A 88 -4.61 -31.97 -21.09
CA LEU A 88 -3.46 -32.43 -21.85
C LEU A 88 -2.85 -31.34 -22.75
N ALA A 89 -3.65 -30.35 -23.18
CA ALA A 89 -3.18 -29.22 -23.99
C ALA A 89 -2.32 -28.23 -23.18
N SER A 90 -2.35 -28.33 -21.84
CA SER A 90 -1.58 -27.50 -20.92
C SER A 90 -0.18 -28.05 -20.59
N PHE A 91 0.24 -29.14 -21.25
CA PHE A 91 1.53 -29.77 -21.01
C PHE A 91 2.70 -28.81 -21.12
N ARG A 92 3.55 -28.80 -20.09
CA ARG A 92 4.83 -28.08 -20.02
C ARG A 92 5.86 -28.94 -19.30
N ARG A 93 7.14 -28.59 -19.40
CA ARG A 93 8.20 -29.14 -18.53
C ARG A 93 8.77 -28.02 -17.68
N ILE A 94 8.85 -28.21 -16.37
CA ILE A 94 9.31 -27.18 -15.41
C ILE A 94 10.83 -27.09 -15.46
N PRO A 95 11.44 -26.06 -16.09
CA PRO A 95 12.88 -26.05 -16.35
C PRO A 95 13.73 -25.97 -15.07
N TRP A 96 13.21 -25.38 -14.00
CA TRP A 96 13.90 -25.23 -12.71
C TRP A 96 13.67 -26.41 -11.74
N GLU A 97 12.94 -27.45 -12.17
CA GLU A 97 12.72 -28.68 -11.40
C GLU A 97 13.05 -29.91 -12.24
N ASP A 98 14.27 -29.97 -12.77
CA ASP A 98 14.77 -31.12 -13.54
C ASP A 98 13.84 -31.51 -14.72
N ASN A 99 13.20 -30.53 -15.35
CA ASN A 99 12.26 -30.73 -16.47
C ASN A 99 11.08 -31.66 -16.16
N VAL A 100 10.62 -31.69 -14.91
CA VAL A 100 9.44 -32.48 -14.51
C VAL A 100 8.21 -32.11 -15.38
N PRO A 101 7.50 -33.11 -15.95
CA PRO A 101 6.24 -32.91 -16.65
C PRO A 101 5.20 -32.21 -15.79
N PHE A 102 4.52 -31.22 -16.37
CA PHE A 102 3.51 -30.42 -15.71
C PHE A 102 2.24 -30.32 -16.54
N PHE A 103 1.09 -30.47 -15.88
CA PHE A 103 -0.22 -30.21 -16.46
C PHE A 103 -1.08 -29.39 -15.50
N LEU A 104 -1.85 -28.46 -16.06
CA LEU A 104 -2.94 -27.82 -15.34
C LEU A 104 -4.14 -28.75 -15.24
N ILE A 105 -4.93 -28.58 -14.19
CA ILE A 105 -6.17 -29.33 -13.96
C ILE A 105 -7.35 -28.37 -13.92
N THR A 106 -8.52 -28.86 -14.32
CA THR A 106 -9.80 -28.17 -14.15
C THR A 106 -10.62 -28.91 -13.11
N PHE A 107 -11.30 -28.17 -12.23
CA PHE A 107 -12.13 -28.74 -11.17
C PHE A 107 -13.60 -28.82 -11.60
N HIS A 108 -14.17 -30.00 -11.45
CA HIS A 108 -15.55 -30.31 -11.77
C HIS A 108 -16.28 -30.80 -10.51
N ASP A 109 -17.58 -30.51 -10.45
CA ASP A 109 -18.43 -31.07 -9.43
C ASP A 109 -18.58 -32.59 -9.67
N PRO A 110 -18.39 -33.43 -8.63
CA PRO A 110 -18.35 -34.88 -8.80
C PRO A 110 -19.71 -35.47 -9.21
N ASP A 111 -20.83 -34.80 -8.93
CA ASP A 111 -22.18 -35.30 -9.19
C ASP A 111 -22.66 -34.85 -10.57
N THR A 112 -22.59 -33.53 -10.84
CA THR A 112 -23.09 -32.93 -12.08
C THR A 112 -22.09 -33.01 -13.24
N LYS A 113 -20.80 -33.24 -12.95
CA LYS A 113 -19.67 -33.18 -13.90
C LYS A 113 -19.44 -31.82 -14.56
N LEU A 114 -20.22 -30.81 -14.21
CA LEU A 114 -20.02 -29.44 -14.66
C LEU A 114 -18.82 -28.81 -13.96
N PRO A 115 -18.13 -27.83 -14.59
CA PRO A 115 -17.08 -27.08 -13.93
C PRO A 115 -17.59 -26.47 -12.62
N VAL A 116 -16.79 -26.54 -11.57
CA VAL A 116 -17.09 -25.84 -10.31
C VAL A 116 -17.15 -24.34 -10.59
N CYS A 117 -18.17 -23.65 -10.07
CA CYS A 117 -18.37 -22.22 -10.38
C CYS A 117 -17.15 -21.35 -10.02
N ALA A 118 -16.45 -21.68 -8.93
CA ALA A 118 -15.22 -21.02 -8.49
C ALA A 118 -13.94 -21.60 -9.11
N CYS A 119 -14.01 -22.49 -10.10
CA CYS A 119 -12.82 -22.92 -10.82
C CYS A 119 -12.43 -21.82 -11.82
N PRO A 120 -11.24 -21.17 -11.71
CA PRO A 120 -10.89 -20.06 -12.59
C PRO A 120 -10.90 -20.43 -14.08
N ARG A 121 -10.27 -21.57 -14.43
CA ARG A 121 -10.28 -22.11 -15.80
C ARG A 121 -11.70 -22.46 -16.26
N GLY A 122 -12.52 -23.01 -15.38
CA GLY A 122 -13.91 -23.40 -15.65
C GLY A 122 -14.84 -22.22 -15.92
N LEU A 123 -14.72 -21.14 -15.13
CA LEU A 123 -15.51 -19.93 -15.31
C LEU A 123 -15.21 -19.25 -16.65
N LEU A 124 -13.92 -19.11 -16.99
CA LEU A 124 -13.50 -18.56 -18.27
C LEU A 124 -13.96 -19.43 -19.45
N ARG A 125 -13.81 -20.75 -19.33
CA ARG A 125 -14.30 -21.72 -20.32
C ARG A 125 -15.79 -21.53 -20.60
N THR A 126 -16.59 -21.33 -19.55
CA THR A 126 -18.04 -21.14 -19.68
C THR A 126 -18.40 -19.91 -20.52
N GLN A 127 -17.67 -18.80 -20.34
CA GLN A 127 -17.87 -17.60 -21.17
C GLN A 127 -17.41 -17.83 -22.61
N LEU A 128 -16.25 -18.45 -22.81
CA LEU A 128 -15.75 -18.77 -24.16
C LEU A 128 -16.68 -19.71 -24.92
N ASP A 129 -17.26 -20.70 -24.25
CA ASP A 129 -18.19 -21.64 -24.90
C ASP A 129 -19.49 -20.93 -25.33
N ARG A 130 -19.93 -19.87 -24.63
CA ARG A 130 -21.04 -19.00 -25.07
C ARG A 130 -20.69 -18.24 -26.36
N LEU A 131 -19.49 -17.68 -26.46
CA LEU A 131 -19.02 -16.98 -27.66
C LEU A 131 -18.87 -17.96 -28.84
N ARG A 132 -18.25 -19.13 -28.59
CA ARG A 132 -18.05 -20.17 -29.61
C ARG A 132 -19.35 -20.73 -30.16
N ALA A 133 -20.38 -20.86 -29.33
CA ALA A 133 -21.72 -21.27 -29.77
C ALA A 133 -22.35 -20.29 -30.80
N LYS A 134 -21.78 -19.08 -30.93
CA LYS A 134 -22.18 -18.05 -31.89
C LYS A 134 -21.16 -17.84 -33.02
N GLY A 135 -20.11 -18.67 -33.10
CA GLY A 135 -19.05 -18.57 -34.12
C GLY A 135 -17.96 -17.54 -33.82
N TYR A 136 -17.82 -17.13 -32.54
CA TYR A 136 -16.81 -16.16 -32.11
C TYR A 136 -15.74 -16.79 -31.23
N GLY A 137 -14.51 -16.32 -31.40
CA GLY A 137 -13.37 -16.54 -30.51
C GLY A 137 -12.95 -15.24 -29.82
N ALA A 138 -11.91 -15.33 -28.98
CA ALA A 138 -11.35 -14.16 -28.33
C ALA A 138 -9.84 -14.32 -28.12
N MET A 139 -9.11 -13.22 -28.29
CA MET A 139 -7.68 -13.12 -28.02
C MET A 139 -7.44 -12.19 -26.82
N ALA A 140 -6.37 -12.43 -26.08
CA ALA A 140 -5.94 -11.55 -25.01
C ALA A 140 -4.42 -11.37 -24.98
N GLY A 141 -3.99 -10.29 -24.34
CA GLY A 141 -2.62 -10.04 -23.89
C GLY A 141 -2.64 -9.62 -22.42
N ALA A 142 -1.51 -9.77 -21.73
CA ALA A 142 -1.37 -9.35 -20.34
C ALA A 142 -0.05 -8.62 -20.13
N GLU A 143 -0.11 -7.48 -19.46
CA GLU A 143 1.06 -6.70 -19.03
C GLU A 143 1.10 -6.73 -17.51
N TYR A 144 2.23 -7.14 -16.92
CA TYR A 144 2.42 -7.16 -15.47
C TYR A 144 3.61 -6.31 -15.07
N GLU A 145 3.35 -5.31 -14.24
CA GLU A 145 4.36 -4.64 -13.45
C GLU A 145 4.54 -5.38 -12.12
N PHE A 146 5.77 -5.45 -11.62
CA PHE A 146 6.03 -5.98 -10.28
C PHE A 146 7.30 -5.40 -9.68
N TYR A 147 7.25 -5.17 -8.37
CA TYR A 147 8.43 -4.79 -7.60
C TYR A 147 9.31 -6.02 -7.38
N THR A 148 10.62 -5.83 -7.37
CA THR A 148 11.59 -6.85 -6.99
C THR A 148 12.40 -6.36 -5.80
N PHE A 149 12.42 -7.17 -4.75
CA PHE A 149 13.12 -6.89 -3.50
C PHE A 149 14.29 -7.86 -3.33
N GLN A 150 15.35 -7.42 -2.65
CA GLN A 150 16.38 -8.34 -2.20
C GLN A 150 15.85 -9.07 -0.97
N THR A 151 16.02 -10.39 -0.92
CA THR A 151 15.67 -11.16 0.28
C THR A 151 16.75 -10.93 1.33
N PRO A 152 16.43 -10.33 2.50
CA PRO A 152 17.43 -10.09 3.54
C PRO A 152 17.93 -11.40 4.16
N ASP A 153 19.16 -11.35 4.66
CA ASP A 153 19.89 -12.47 5.27
C ASP A 153 20.08 -13.66 4.33
N ASN A 154 20.65 -14.76 4.83
CA ASN A 154 20.70 -16.03 4.09
C ASN A 154 19.36 -16.79 4.13
N SER A 155 18.23 -16.06 4.21
CA SER A 155 16.89 -16.64 4.26
C SER A 155 16.38 -17.00 2.85
N SER A 156 15.39 -17.89 2.78
CA SER A 156 14.71 -18.24 1.52
C SER A 156 13.54 -17.33 1.19
N SER A 157 13.14 -16.43 2.10
CA SER A 157 11.98 -15.56 1.96
C SER A 157 12.09 -14.35 2.91
N PRO A 158 11.59 -13.17 2.52
CA PRO A 158 11.59 -11.99 3.39
C PRO A 158 10.58 -12.09 4.53
N ALA A 159 9.78 -13.16 4.62
CA ALA A 159 8.77 -13.31 5.67
C ALA A 159 9.36 -13.20 7.09
N GLY A 160 10.52 -13.82 7.36
CA GLY A 160 11.17 -13.73 8.67
C GLY A 160 11.70 -12.32 8.97
N PHE A 161 12.17 -11.61 7.95
CA PHE A 161 12.58 -10.20 8.06
C PHE A 161 11.37 -9.32 8.37
N LEU A 162 10.27 -9.48 7.64
CA LEU A 162 9.04 -8.70 7.78
C LEU A 162 8.27 -8.95 9.08
N GLN A 163 8.56 -10.04 9.80
CA GLN A 163 8.03 -10.26 11.15
C GLN A 163 8.56 -9.25 12.17
N ASN A 164 9.80 -8.78 11.97
CA ASN A 164 10.50 -7.91 12.92
C ASN A 164 10.79 -6.52 12.37
N ASN A 165 10.54 -6.30 11.09
CA ASN A 165 10.87 -5.06 10.39
C ASN A 165 9.69 -4.62 9.53
N PRO A 166 9.38 -3.31 9.50
CA PRO A 166 8.28 -2.80 8.68
C PRO A 166 8.59 -2.93 7.18
N PRO A 167 7.55 -3.07 6.31
CA PRO A 167 7.74 -3.32 4.88
C PRO A 167 8.61 -2.30 4.13
N HIS A 168 8.68 -1.05 4.57
CA HIS A 168 9.48 -0.01 3.94
C HIS A 168 11.00 -0.25 4.07
N GLN A 169 11.43 -1.05 5.05
CA GLN A 169 12.83 -1.43 5.25
C GLN A 169 13.30 -2.56 4.34
N LEU A 170 12.38 -3.26 3.65
CA LEU A 170 12.75 -4.34 2.74
C LEU A 170 13.47 -3.77 1.50
N PRO A 171 14.78 -4.00 1.31
CA PRO A 171 15.56 -3.34 0.26
C PRO A 171 15.07 -3.67 -1.15
N SER A 172 14.97 -2.65 -2.00
CA SER A 172 14.63 -2.84 -3.42
C SER A 172 15.81 -3.45 -4.17
N LEU A 173 15.56 -4.16 -5.27
CA LEU A 173 16.64 -4.73 -6.09
C LEU A 173 17.53 -3.63 -6.70
N THR A 174 16.92 -2.51 -7.10
CA THR A 174 17.60 -1.30 -7.56
C THR A 174 16.89 -0.06 -7.01
N GLU A 175 17.61 1.05 -6.86
CA GLU A 175 17.08 2.29 -6.25
C GLU A 175 16.69 3.37 -7.27
N GLY A 176 15.73 4.23 -6.89
CA GLY A 176 15.28 5.40 -7.65
C GLY A 176 14.13 5.16 -8.64
N MET A 177 13.71 6.20 -9.36
CA MET A 177 12.68 6.14 -10.42
C MET A 177 13.37 6.09 -11.78
N PHE A 178 13.34 4.94 -12.48
CA PHE A 178 14.06 4.80 -13.75
C PHE A 178 13.42 3.69 -14.61
N GLY A 179 12.33 4.04 -15.30
CA GLY A 179 11.73 3.18 -16.33
C GLY A 179 12.54 3.20 -17.64
N TYR A 180 12.36 2.18 -18.48
CA TYR A 180 13.01 2.00 -19.78
C TYR A 180 14.55 2.07 -19.75
N SER A 181 15.16 1.78 -18.61
CA SER A 181 16.61 1.77 -18.42
C SER A 181 17.25 0.52 -19.02
N LEU A 182 18.24 0.73 -19.90
CA LEU A 182 19.10 -0.34 -20.41
C LEU A 182 20.25 -0.69 -19.46
N THR A 183 20.61 0.20 -18.54
CA THR A 183 21.77 0.00 -17.64
C THR A 183 21.38 -0.68 -16.34
N ARG A 184 20.16 -0.49 -15.84
CA ARG A 184 19.68 -1.12 -14.60
C ARG A 184 19.71 -2.66 -14.63
N PRO A 185 19.21 -3.32 -15.69
CA PRO A 185 19.28 -4.78 -15.76
C PRO A 185 20.70 -5.33 -15.66
N VAL A 186 21.73 -4.57 -16.06
CA VAL A 186 23.13 -5.00 -16.02
C VAL A 186 23.59 -5.32 -14.59
N HIS A 187 23.06 -4.63 -13.57
CA HIS A 187 23.41 -4.89 -12.17
C HIS A 187 22.95 -6.27 -11.68
N ASN A 188 21.90 -6.83 -12.28
CA ASN A 188 21.29 -8.11 -11.91
C ASN A 188 20.99 -8.95 -13.17
N LYS A 189 21.93 -8.96 -14.12
CA LYS A 189 21.71 -9.50 -15.47
C LYS A 189 21.27 -10.97 -15.46
N ASP A 190 21.83 -11.77 -14.57
CA ASP A 190 21.56 -13.22 -14.54
C ASP A 190 20.11 -13.49 -14.16
N TYR A 191 19.58 -12.77 -13.17
CA TYR A 191 18.15 -12.83 -12.81
C TYR A 191 17.26 -12.29 -13.93
N PHE A 192 17.60 -11.13 -14.50
CA PHE A 192 16.79 -10.45 -15.52
C PHE A 192 16.64 -11.29 -16.80
N TYR A 193 17.72 -11.86 -17.32
CA TYR A 193 17.69 -12.68 -18.52
C TYR A 193 17.20 -14.11 -18.25
N GLU A 194 17.48 -14.68 -17.07
CA GLU A 194 16.97 -16.02 -16.74
C GLU A 194 15.44 -16.05 -16.67
N ILE A 195 14.77 -14.98 -16.22
CA ILE A 195 13.30 -14.87 -16.30
C ILE A 195 12.84 -14.99 -17.75
N PHE A 196 13.43 -14.20 -18.66
CA PHE A 196 13.05 -14.17 -20.07
C PHE A 196 13.21 -15.55 -20.72
N ASP A 197 14.38 -16.16 -20.54
CA ASP A 197 14.70 -17.48 -21.12
C ASP A 197 13.82 -18.59 -20.52
N THR A 198 13.59 -18.56 -19.21
CA THR A 198 12.75 -19.55 -18.51
C THR A 198 11.29 -19.42 -18.92
N CYS A 199 10.80 -18.19 -19.12
CA CYS A 199 9.46 -17.94 -19.64
C CYS A 199 9.26 -18.63 -20.99
N SER A 200 10.20 -18.47 -21.93
CA SER A 200 10.10 -19.15 -23.23
C SER A 200 10.17 -20.68 -23.10
N ALA A 201 11.08 -21.20 -22.27
CA ALA A 201 11.20 -22.63 -22.01
C ALA A 201 9.94 -23.25 -21.36
N PHE A 202 9.16 -22.45 -20.61
CA PHE A 202 7.92 -22.88 -19.94
C PHE A 202 6.64 -22.45 -20.69
N SER A 203 6.76 -22.01 -21.94
CA SER A 203 5.63 -21.55 -22.78
C SER A 203 4.83 -20.40 -22.15
N CYS A 204 5.56 -19.46 -21.54
CA CYS A 204 5.07 -18.20 -21.01
C CYS A 204 5.75 -17.01 -21.70
N ASP A 205 5.87 -17.07 -23.03
CA ASP A 205 6.65 -16.13 -23.84
C ASP A 205 6.34 -14.66 -23.56
N VAL A 206 7.40 -13.86 -23.53
CA VAL A 206 7.39 -12.43 -23.20
C VAL A 206 7.72 -11.65 -24.47
N GLU A 207 6.82 -10.76 -24.89
CA GLU A 207 6.99 -9.88 -26.06
C GLU A 207 7.79 -8.62 -25.71
N GLY A 208 7.51 -8.02 -24.55
CA GLY A 208 8.20 -6.84 -24.04
C GLY A 208 8.73 -7.09 -22.63
N TRP A 209 10.00 -6.73 -22.38
CA TRP A 209 10.65 -6.94 -21.10
C TRP A 209 11.57 -5.76 -20.77
N HIS A 210 11.21 -4.96 -19.77
CA HIS A 210 11.95 -3.75 -19.41
C HIS A 210 11.83 -3.38 -17.93
N THR A 211 12.60 -2.36 -17.54
CA THR A 211 12.41 -1.69 -16.25
C THR A 211 11.25 -0.71 -16.33
N GLU A 212 10.53 -0.55 -15.23
CA GLU A 212 9.41 0.38 -15.12
C GLU A 212 9.65 1.40 -13.99
N SER A 213 8.79 2.41 -13.91
CA SER A 213 8.84 3.53 -12.99
C SER A 213 8.74 3.07 -11.54
N GLY A 214 9.89 2.92 -10.90
CA GLY A 214 9.99 2.62 -9.47
C GLY A 214 11.34 1.98 -9.13
N PRO A 215 11.67 1.87 -7.82
CA PRO A 215 12.85 1.15 -7.39
C PRO A 215 12.62 -0.36 -7.54
N GLY A 216 13.46 -1.02 -8.35
CA GLY A 216 13.38 -2.46 -8.59
C GLY A 216 12.15 -2.93 -9.35
N VAL A 217 11.46 -2.05 -10.11
CA VAL A 217 10.25 -2.44 -10.85
C VAL A 217 10.62 -2.95 -12.25
N PHE A 218 10.05 -4.08 -12.63
CA PHE A 218 10.07 -4.60 -13.99
C PHE A 218 8.65 -4.69 -14.54
N GLU A 219 8.54 -4.60 -15.86
CA GLU A 219 7.30 -4.83 -16.60
C GLU A 219 7.53 -5.91 -17.66
N ALA A 220 6.60 -6.86 -17.71
CA ALA A 220 6.53 -7.87 -18.75
C ALA A 220 5.22 -7.73 -19.52
N ALA A 221 5.32 -7.48 -20.83
CA ALA A 221 4.23 -7.68 -21.77
C ALA A 221 4.33 -9.10 -22.31
N LEU A 222 3.36 -9.95 -21.97
CA LEU A 222 3.32 -11.33 -22.44
C LEU A 222 2.82 -11.38 -23.87
N GLU A 223 3.39 -12.30 -24.68
CA GLU A 223 2.94 -12.49 -26.06
C GLU A 223 1.44 -12.82 -26.07
N PHE A 224 0.67 -12.10 -26.88
CA PHE A 224 -0.78 -12.28 -26.95
C PHE A 224 -1.14 -13.65 -27.53
N GLY A 225 -2.36 -14.12 -27.26
CA GLY A 225 -2.83 -15.41 -27.76
C GLY A 225 -4.31 -15.63 -27.51
N GLU A 226 -4.77 -16.85 -27.78
CA GLU A 226 -6.13 -17.28 -27.44
C GLU A 226 -6.40 -17.05 -25.94
N VAL A 227 -7.55 -16.47 -25.60
CA VAL A 227 -7.86 -16.00 -24.23
C VAL A 227 -7.64 -17.07 -23.15
N ALA A 228 -8.02 -18.33 -23.41
CA ALA A 228 -7.84 -19.40 -22.44
C ALA A 228 -6.36 -19.70 -22.14
N GLU A 229 -5.54 -19.76 -23.20
CA GLU A 229 -4.10 -19.97 -23.05
C GLU A 229 -3.42 -18.75 -22.43
N MET A 230 -3.85 -17.54 -22.78
CA MET A 230 -3.35 -16.31 -22.21
C MET A 230 -3.61 -16.23 -20.69
N ALA A 231 -4.78 -16.67 -20.22
CA ALA A 231 -5.09 -16.71 -18.80
C ALA A 231 -4.19 -17.69 -18.01
N ASP A 232 -3.94 -18.88 -18.58
CA ASP A 232 -2.99 -19.85 -18.05
C ASP A 232 -1.58 -19.26 -18.01
N ARG A 233 -1.11 -18.70 -19.15
CA ARG A 233 0.20 -18.05 -19.30
C ARG A 233 0.40 -16.91 -18.31
N ALA A 234 -0.58 -16.04 -18.14
CA ALA A 234 -0.54 -14.91 -17.21
C ALA A 234 -0.41 -15.37 -15.75
N SER A 235 -1.06 -16.48 -15.39
CA SER A 235 -0.95 -17.05 -14.03
C SER A 235 0.40 -17.75 -13.82
N LEU A 236 0.85 -18.51 -14.83
CA LEU A 236 2.12 -19.24 -14.80
C LEU A 236 3.34 -18.32 -14.89
N PHE A 237 3.22 -17.14 -15.50
CA PHE A 237 4.27 -16.13 -15.49
C PHE A 237 4.67 -15.75 -14.06
N LYS A 238 3.68 -15.48 -13.19
CA LYS A 238 3.94 -15.19 -11.76
C LYS A 238 4.66 -16.35 -11.08
N TYR A 239 4.35 -17.59 -11.44
CA TYR A 239 5.03 -18.79 -10.95
C TYR A 239 6.49 -18.85 -11.41
N VAL A 240 6.76 -18.62 -12.70
CA VAL A 240 8.13 -18.56 -13.26
C VAL A 240 8.96 -17.51 -12.52
N VAL A 241 8.47 -16.26 -12.44
CA VAL A 241 9.20 -15.14 -11.84
C VAL A 241 9.50 -15.43 -10.36
N LYS A 242 8.53 -15.94 -9.60
CA LYS A 242 8.72 -16.32 -8.18
C LYS A 242 9.73 -17.46 -8.03
N SER A 243 9.69 -18.47 -8.91
CA SER A 243 10.63 -19.61 -8.86
C SER A 243 12.06 -19.21 -9.22
N VAL A 244 12.25 -18.40 -10.25
CA VAL A 244 13.57 -17.87 -10.60
C VAL A 244 14.07 -16.92 -9.52
N GLY A 245 13.20 -16.08 -8.95
CA GLY A 245 13.53 -15.18 -7.84
C GLY A 245 14.10 -15.92 -6.63
N ALA A 246 13.49 -17.05 -6.24
CA ALA A 246 13.98 -17.88 -5.14
C ALA A 246 15.43 -18.37 -5.35
N LYS A 247 15.82 -18.71 -6.59
CA LYS A 247 17.19 -19.11 -6.94
C LYS A 247 18.19 -17.97 -6.78
N HIS A 248 17.78 -16.75 -7.10
CA HIS A 248 18.62 -15.55 -7.05
C HIS A 248 18.53 -14.77 -5.74
N ARG A 249 17.76 -15.26 -4.74
CA ARG A 249 17.46 -14.54 -3.48
C ARG A 249 16.80 -13.18 -3.71
N ILE A 250 15.94 -13.13 -4.71
CA ILE A 250 15.16 -11.96 -5.08
C ILE A 250 13.69 -12.32 -4.89
N THR A 251 12.96 -11.46 -4.19
CA THR A 251 11.53 -11.65 -3.97
C THR A 251 10.73 -10.72 -4.89
N PRO A 252 10.13 -11.25 -5.96
CA PRO A 252 9.19 -10.50 -6.78
C PRO A 252 7.85 -10.34 -6.02
N CYS A 253 7.28 -9.15 -6.09
CA CYS A 253 6.05 -8.76 -5.41
C CYS A 253 5.05 -8.19 -6.42
N PHE A 254 3.97 -8.95 -6.63
CA PHE A 254 2.86 -8.61 -7.53
C PHE A 254 1.68 -7.95 -6.80
N MET A 255 1.84 -7.58 -5.52
CA MET A 255 0.81 -6.79 -4.81
C MET A 255 0.54 -5.49 -5.57
N ALA A 256 -0.71 -5.05 -5.68
CA ALA A 256 -1.06 -3.84 -6.44
C ALA A 256 -0.37 -2.57 -5.93
N LYS A 257 -0.12 -2.46 -4.62
CA LYS A 257 0.55 -1.30 -4.01
C LYS A 257 1.53 -1.76 -2.90
N PRO A 258 2.77 -2.14 -3.25
CA PRO A 258 3.75 -2.62 -2.27
C PRO A 258 4.28 -1.53 -1.34
N ARG A 259 4.38 -0.28 -1.83
CA ARG A 259 4.93 0.85 -1.08
C ARG A 259 4.04 2.09 -1.20
N GLN A 260 3.85 2.80 -0.08
CA GLN A 260 3.20 4.11 -0.05
C GLN A 260 4.07 5.15 -0.76
N GLY A 261 3.44 6.11 -1.45
CA GLY A 261 4.13 7.21 -2.12
C GLY A 261 4.84 6.85 -3.44
N LEU A 262 4.94 5.57 -3.80
CA LEU A 262 5.51 5.09 -5.06
C LEU A 262 4.43 4.53 -6.00
N PRO A 263 4.69 4.36 -7.31
CA PRO A 263 3.74 3.73 -8.22
C PRO A 263 3.27 2.35 -7.75
N GLY A 264 2.06 1.98 -8.17
CA GLY A 264 1.54 0.63 -7.96
C GLY A 264 1.97 -0.33 -9.07
N ASN A 265 1.69 -1.62 -8.87
CA ASN A 265 1.84 -2.64 -9.90
C ASN A 265 0.54 -2.85 -10.65
N SER A 266 0.53 -2.54 -11.95
CA SER A 266 -0.59 -2.85 -12.84
C SER A 266 -0.57 -4.29 -13.37
N GLY A 267 -1.76 -4.77 -13.71
CA GLY A 267 -1.97 -6.02 -14.43
C GLY A 267 -2.91 -5.77 -15.61
N HIS A 268 -2.49 -4.96 -16.58
CA HIS A 268 -3.36 -4.60 -17.69
C HIS A 268 -3.70 -5.83 -18.54
N MET A 269 -4.97 -5.94 -18.92
CA MET A 269 -5.45 -7.05 -19.74
C MET A 269 -5.99 -6.49 -21.04
N HIS A 270 -5.46 -6.98 -22.16
CA HIS A 270 -5.98 -6.65 -23.48
C HIS A 270 -6.97 -7.71 -23.93
N VAL A 271 -8.03 -7.32 -24.62
CA VAL A 271 -9.00 -8.24 -25.21
C VAL A 271 -9.38 -7.83 -26.62
N SER A 272 -9.51 -8.82 -27.51
CA SER A 272 -10.15 -8.68 -28.81
C SER A 272 -11.07 -9.86 -29.12
N ILE A 273 -12.11 -9.61 -29.92
CA ILE A 273 -13.03 -10.64 -30.41
C ILE A 273 -12.66 -10.98 -31.85
N VAL A 274 -12.65 -12.26 -32.17
CA VAL A 274 -12.29 -12.79 -33.49
C VAL A 274 -13.35 -13.73 -34.04
N ASP A 275 -13.38 -13.95 -35.34
CA ASP A 275 -14.13 -15.06 -35.95
C ASP A 275 -13.35 -16.38 -35.90
N GLU A 276 -13.95 -17.46 -36.42
CA GLU A 276 -13.31 -18.79 -36.51
C GLU A 276 -12.02 -18.81 -37.34
N SER A 277 -11.80 -17.81 -38.20
CA SER A 277 -10.57 -17.67 -38.99
C SER A 277 -9.47 -16.86 -38.28
N GLY A 278 -9.78 -16.27 -37.12
CA GLY A 278 -8.89 -15.37 -36.38
C GLY A 278 -8.94 -13.92 -36.86
N LYS A 279 -9.90 -13.53 -37.72
CA LYS A 279 -10.06 -12.12 -38.13
C LYS A 279 -10.60 -11.31 -36.95
N ASN A 280 -9.94 -10.20 -36.63
CA ASN A 280 -10.40 -9.26 -35.60
C ASN A 280 -11.73 -8.60 -35.98
N LEU A 281 -12.71 -8.68 -35.09
CA LEU A 281 -14.08 -8.19 -35.29
C LEU A 281 -14.38 -6.89 -34.55
N LEU A 282 -13.45 -6.37 -33.75
CA LEU A 282 -13.62 -5.07 -33.09
C LEU A 282 -13.37 -3.90 -34.03
N ALA A 283 -12.61 -4.10 -35.10
CA ALA A 283 -12.35 -3.08 -36.12
C ALA A 283 -13.40 -3.11 -37.23
N ARG A 284 -13.71 -1.96 -37.81
CA ARG A 284 -14.39 -1.88 -39.11
C ARG A 284 -13.39 -1.63 -40.24
N ASP A 285 -13.76 -2.05 -41.45
CA ASP A 285 -12.91 -1.89 -42.64
C ASP A 285 -12.84 -0.42 -43.12
N THR A 286 -13.89 0.37 -42.90
CA THR A 286 -13.96 1.79 -43.27
C THR A 286 -14.42 2.62 -42.08
N VAL A 287 -13.70 3.70 -41.78
CA VAL A 287 -14.01 4.61 -40.65
C VAL A 287 -15.43 5.16 -40.77
N ASP A 288 -16.13 5.23 -39.65
CA ASP A 288 -17.47 5.79 -39.56
C ASP A 288 -17.44 7.29 -39.31
N GLU A 289 -17.68 8.08 -40.35
CA GLU A 289 -17.72 9.54 -40.26
C GLU A 289 -18.89 10.05 -39.40
N ASN A 290 -19.92 9.22 -39.19
CA ASN A 290 -21.11 9.54 -38.39
C ASN A 290 -21.07 8.90 -36.99
N ALA A 291 -19.91 8.40 -36.55
CA ALA A 291 -19.76 7.83 -35.23
C ALA A 291 -20.18 8.85 -34.15
N PRO A 292 -20.86 8.43 -33.07
CA PRO A 292 -21.24 9.35 -31.98
C PRO A 292 -20.05 10.10 -31.39
N TRP A 293 -18.88 9.46 -31.37
CA TRP A 293 -17.60 10.07 -31.01
C TRP A 293 -16.51 9.64 -31.99
N LYS A 294 -15.56 10.54 -32.27
CA LYS A 294 -14.44 10.27 -33.19
C LYS A 294 -13.55 9.13 -32.68
N ASP A 295 -13.42 8.98 -31.36
CA ASP A 295 -12.64 7.94 -30.68
C ASP A 295 -13.09 6.50 -31.00
N VAL A 296 -14.35 6.31 -31.41
CA VAL A 296 -14.91 5.00 -31.80
C VAL A 296 -15.21 4.90 -33.30
N ALA A 297 -14.75 5.85 -34.10
CA ALA A 297 -14.98 5.86 -35.53
C ALA A 297 -14.34 4.65 -36.23
N GLY A 298 -13.22 4.14 -35.71
CA GLY A 298 -12.55 2.93 -36.18
C GLY A 298 -13.11 1.60 -35.65
N LEU A 299 -14.02 1.63 -34.66
CA LEU A 299 -14.61 0.42 -34.08
C LEU A 299 -15.84 -0.05 -34.86
N SER A 300 -15.97 -1.36 -35.05
CA SER A 300 -17.20 -2.00 -35.56
C SER A 300 -18.38 -1.78 -34.59
N ASP A 301 -19.60 -2.03 -35.06
CA ASP A 301 -20.79 -1.96 -34.20
C ASP A 301 -20.70 -2.99 -33.06
N LEU A 302 -20.18 -4.19 -33.35
CA LEU A 302 -19.86 -5.19 -32.33
C LEU A 302 -18.88 -4.64 -31.30
N GLY A 303 -17.81 -3.97 -31.74
CA GLY A 303 -16.81 -3.38 -30.84
C GLY A 303 -17.40 -2.27 -29.95
N ARG A 304 -18.30 -1.44 -30.48
CA ARG A 304 -18.98 -0.38 -29.71
C ARG A 304 -19.90 -0.97 -28.65
N HIS A 305 -20.72 -1.96 -29.01
CA HIS A 305 -21.59 -2.64 -28.07
C HIS A 305 -20.80 -3.43 -27.01
N PHE A 306 -19.68 -4.05 -27.41
CA PHE A 306 -18.79 -4.72 -26.47
C PHE A 306 -18.19 -3.73 -25.46
N LEU A 307 -17.68 -2.59 -25.93
CA LEU A 307 -17.20 -1.52 -25.07
C LEU A 307 -18.28 -1.03 -24.11
N ALA A 308 -19.49 -0.77 -24.61
CA ALA A 308 -20.63 -0.34 -23.80
C ALA A 308 -20.95 -1.35 -22.67
N GLY A 309 -20.95 -2.65 -23.00
CA GLY A 309 -21.16 -3.72 -22.02
C GLY A 309 -20.08 -3.77 -20.93
N VAL A 310 -18.81 -3.62 -21.31
CA VAL A 310 -17.70 -3.53 -20.34
C VAL A 310 -17.85 -2.30 -19.45
N LEU A 311 -18.16 -1.13 -20.00
CA LEU A 311 -18.31 0.11 -19.23
C LEU A 311 -19.48 0.03 -18.24
N GLU A 312 -20.64 -0.48 -18.66
CA GLU A 312 -21.81 -0.63 -17.79
C GLU A 312 -21.55 -1.64 -16.67
N GLY A 313 -20.87 -2.75 -16.98
CA GLY A 313 -20.56 -3.81 -16.01
C GLY A 313 -19.35 -3.52 -15.11
N LEU A 314 -18.49 -2.55 -15.46
CA LEU A 314 -17.23 -2.30 -14.77
C LEU A 314 -17.38 -2.09 -13.25
N PRO A 315 -18.33 -1.26 -12.77
CA PRO A 315 -18.55 -1.08 -11.33
C PRO A 315 -18.95 -2.36 -10.60
N ASP A 316 -19.66 -3.26 -11.29
CA ASP A 316 -20.22 -4.47 -10.69
C ASP A 316 -19.20 -5.61 -10.62
N ILE A 317 -18.12 -5.58 -11.41
CA ILE A 317 -17.09 -6.63 -11.44
C ILE A 317 -15.79 -6.22 -10.72
N MET A 318 -15.78 -5.07 -10.05
CA MET A 318 -14.61 -4.51 -9.37
C MET A 318 -13.84 -5.51 -8.48
N PRO A 319 -14.48 -6.38 -7.67
CA PRO A 319 -13.76 -7.36 -6.85
C PRO A 319 -12.94 -8.38 -7.64
N LEU A 320 -13.20 -8.57 -8.94
CA LEU A 320 -12.40 -9.46 -9.79
C LEU A 320 -11.18 -8.75 -10.39
N LEU A 321 -11.25 -7.43 -10.55
CA LEU A 321 -10.19 -6.59 -11.09
C LEU A 321 -9.24 -6.11 -9.98
N ALA A 322 -9.79 -5.76 -8.83
CA ALA A 322 -9.11 -5.29 -7.63
C ALA A 322 -9.52 -6.18 -6.44
N PRO A 323 -8.92 -7.39 -6.32
CA PRO A 323 -9.44 -8.45 -5.45
C PRO A 323 -9.01 -8.36 -3.99
N THR A 324 -8.08 -7.47 -3.64
CA THR A 324 -7.55 -7.35 -2.28
C THR A 324 -7.78 -5.96 -1.70
N ILE A 325 -7.68 -5.82 -0.38
CA ILE A 325 -7.68 -4.49 0.28
C ILE A 325 -6.55 -3.61 -0.27
N ASN A 326 -5.40 -4.21 -0.58
CA ASN A 326 -4.24 -3.51 -1.13
C ASN A 326 -4.49 -2.97 -2.55
N SER A 327 -5.33 -3.63 -3.36
CA SER A 327 -5.69 -3.18 -4.71
C SER A 327 -6.25 -1.76 -4.73
N TYR A 328 -7.08 -1.40 -3.75
CA TYR A 328 -7.69 -0.07 -3.66
C TYR A 328 -6.72 1.03 -3.21
N LYS A 329 -5.53 0.67 -2.70
CA LYS A 329 -4.44 1.63 -2.42
C LYS A 329 -3.67 2.02 -3.69
N ARG A 330 -3.81 1.25 -4.78
CA ARG A 330 -3.35 1.62 -6.13
C ARG A 330 -4.33 2.55 -6.84
N LEU A 331 -5.63 2.33 -6.65
CA LEU A 331 -6.72 3.09 -7.29
C LEU A 331 -6.95 4.46 -6.61
N VAL A 332 -5.93 5.30 -6.66
CA VAL A 332 -5.95 6.67 -6.13
C VAL A 332 -5.65 7.67 -7.24
N GLU A 333 -6.19 8.87 -7.09
CA GLU A 333 -5.92 9.99 -8.00
C GLU A 333 -4.42 10.30 -8.03
N ASN A 334 -3.89 10.75 -9.18
CA ASN A 334 -2.51 11.17 -9.43
C ASN A 334 -1.42 10.10 -9.73
N PHE A 335 -1.77 8.81 -9.86
CA PHE A 335 -0.82 7.74 -10.23
C PHE A 335 -1.18 6.95 -11.49
N TRP A 336 -1.82 7.60 -12.49
CA TRP A 336 -2.23 6.97 -13.76
C TRP A 336 -3.19 5.76 -13.60
N ALA A 337 -3.79 5.59 -12.42
CA ALA A 337 -4.72 4.52 -12.11
C ALA A 337 -6.17 5.01 -12.28
N PRO A 338 -7.04 4.23 -12.94
CA PRO A 338 -8.41 4.65 -13.22
C PRO A 338 -9.30 4.58 -11.96
N VAL A 339 -10.00 5.67 -11.67
CA VAL A 339 -10.91 5.81 -10.50
C VAL A 339 -12.39 6.01 -10.90
N THR A 340 -12.66 6.04 -12.20
CA THR A 340 -13.99 6.25 -12.81
C THR A 340 -14.21 5.26 -13.95
N VAL A 341 -15.48 5.04 -14.31
CA VAL A 341 -15.89 4.37 -15.55
C VAL A 341 -15.60 5.31 -16.72
N SER A 342 -14.43 5.16 -17.31
CA SER A 342 -13.91 6.05 -18.34
C SER A 342 -13.25 5.30 -19.49
N TRP A 343 -13.25 5.91 -20.68
CA TRP A 343 -12.63 5.33 -21.85
C TRP A 343 -12.09 6.42 -22.78
N GLY A 344 -11.19 6.06 -23.67
CA GLY A 344 -10.68 6.97 -24.70
C GLY A 344 -9.72 6.29 -25.67
N LEU A 345 -9.60 6.83 -26.89
CA LEU A 345 -8.63 6.35 -27.87
C LEU A 345 -7.22 6.71 -27.40
N GLU A 346 -6.34 5.73 -27.22
CA GLU A 346 -4.98 5.89 -26.70
C GLU A 346 -4.86 6.57 -25.31
N HIS A 347 -5.96 6.69 -24.55
CA HIS A 347 -5.97 7.42 -23.28
C HIS A 347 -5.42 6.59 -22.12
N ARG A 348 -4.16 6.86 -21.70
CA ARG A 348 -3.44 6.05 -20.69
C ARG A 348 -3.96 6.19 -19.25
N ALA A 349 -4.77 7.19 -18.93
CA ALA A 349 -5.37 7.28 -17.59
C ALA A 349 -6.75 6.62 -17.51
N ALA A 350 -7.42 6.39 -18.65
CA ALA A 350 -8.80 5.89 -18.68
C ALA A 350 -8.89 4.45 -18.18
N SER A 351 -10.06 4.05 -17.67
CA SER A 351 -10.28 2.68 -17.23
C SER A 351 -10.19 1.67 -18.37
N ILE A 352 -10.68 2.06 -19.55
CA ILE A 352 -10.58 1.31 -20.79
C ILE A 352 -9.85 2.15 -21.85
N ARG A 353 -8.63 1.77 -22.20
CA ARG A 353 -7.93 2.39 -23.34
C ARG A 353 -8.28 1.64 -24.61
N ILE A 354 -8.73 2.38 -25.62
CA ILE A 354 -8.98 1.84 -26.96
C ILE A 354 -7.71 1.96 -27.77
N ILE A 355 -7.27 0.86 -28.35
CA ILE A 355 -6.18 0.82 -29.34
C ILE A 355 -6.82 0.36 -30.64
N ALA A 356 -7.04 1.28 -31.57
CA ALA A 356 -7.78 1.05 -32.81
C ALA A 356 -7.30 1.99 -33.93
N PRO A 357 -7.69 1.81 -35.20
CA PRO A 357 -7.45 2.82 -36.23
C PRO A 357 -7.99 4.21 -35.81
N PRO A 358 -7.27 5.30 -36.13
CA PRO A 358 -6.09 5.36 -36.99
C PRO A 358 -4.75 5.14 -36.26
N THR A 359 -4.72 4.92 -34.93
CA THR A 359 -3.48 4.84 -34.15
C THR A 359 -2.80 3.48 -34.25
N SER A 360 -3.55 2.45 -34.67
CA SER A 360 -3.05 1.10 -34.90
C SER A 360 -3.68 0.45 -36.15
N LYS A 361 -3.13 -0.69 -36.58
CA LYS A 361 -3.70 -1.49 -37.67
C LYS A 361 -5.03 -2.11 -37.21
N ALA A 362 -5.99 -2.26 -38.12
CA ALA A 362 -7.30 -2.87 -37.83
C ALA A 362 -7.18 -4.25 -37.15
N SER A 363 -6.25 -5.10 -37.60
CA SER A 363 -6.00 -6.42 -36.99
C SER A 363 -5.51 -6.37 -35.54
N ALA A 364 -4.89 -5.26 -35.12
CA ALA A 364 -4.37 -5.05 -33.77
C ALA A 364 -5.37 -4.37 -32.84
N THR A 365 -6.62 -4.16 -33.29
CA THR A 365 -7.66 -3.46 -32.53
C THR A 365 -8.02 -4.21 -31.26
N ARG A 366 -7.94 -3.55 -30.11
CA ARG A 366 -8.20 -4.17 -28.81
C ARG A 366 -8.61 -3.14 -27.76
N PHE A 367 -9.24 -3.65 -26.72
CA PHE A 367 -9.49 -2.89 -25.49
C PHE A 367 -8.46 -3.28 -24.45
N GLU A 368 -7.81 -2.30 -23.86
CA GLU A 368 -6.91 -2.45 -22.74
C GLU A 368 -7.67 -2.09 -21.45
N ILE A 369 -7.91 -3.09 -20.61
CA ILE A 369 -8.57 -2.95 -19.32
C ILE A 369 -7.49 -2.61 -18.28
N ARG A 370 -7.50 -1.37 -17.77
CA ARG A 370 -6.39 -0.81 -16.97
C ARG A 370 -6.63 -0.84 -15.46
N VAL A 371 -7.86 -1.13 -15.06
CA VAL A 371 -8.26 -1.26 -13.65
C VAL A 371 -7.49 -2.37 -12.92
N PRO A 372 -7.28 -3.57 -13.47
CA PRO A 372 -6.70 -4.66 -12.71
C PRO A 372 -5.28 -4.38 -12.23
N GLY A 373 -5.00 -4.82 -11.00
CA GLY A 373 -3.64 -4.88 -10.45
C GLY A 373 -2.95 -6.18 -10.82
N ALA A 374 -1.64 -6.21 -10.62
CA ALA A 374 -0.83 -7.42 -10.79
C ALA A 374 -1.20 -8.56 -9.82
N ASP A 375 -2.00 -8.27 -8.79
CA ASP A 375 -2.54 -9.20 -7.80
C ASP A 375 -3.82 -9.91 -8.26
N SER A 376 -4.40 -9.50 -9.39
CA SER A 376 -5.62 -10.10 -9.95
C SER A 376 -5.43 -11.53 -10.47
N ASN A 377 -6.50 -12.34 -10.40
CA ASN A 377 -6.57 -13.64 -11.06
C ASN A 377 -6.99 -13.44 -12.52
N PRO A 378 -6.09 -13.64 -13.51
CA PRO A 378 -6.35 -13.25 -14.90
C PRO A 378 -7.54 -14.01 -15.52
N HIS A 379 -7.82 -15.23 -15.06
CA HIS A 379 -8.97 -16.00 -15.52
C HIS A 379 -10.30 -15.31 -15.19
N TYR A 380 -10.43 -14.79 -13.97
CA TYR A 380 -11.62 -14.10 -13.52
C TYR A 380 -11.78 -12.74 -14.18
N VAL A 381 -10.68 -12.00 -14.34
CA VAL A 381 -10.66 -10.74 -15.08
C VAL A 381 -11.18 -10.95 -16.50
N LEU A 382 -10.59 -11.90 -17.23
CA LEU A 382 -10.97 -12.19 -18.61
C LEU A 382 -12.38 -12.75 -18.73
N ALA A 383 -12.81 -13.61 -17.79
CA ALA A 383 -14.18 -14.12 -17.77
C ALA A 383 -15.21 -12.99 -17.56
N ALA A 384 -14.95 -12.08 -16.63
CA ALA A 384 -15.82 -10.94 -16.34
C ALA A 384 -15.88 -9.96 -17.52
N VAL A 385 -14.74 -9.62 -18.10
CA VAL A 385 -14.65 -8.71 -19.25
C VAL A 385 -15.39 -9.30 -20.47
N LEU A 386 -15.17 -10.59 -20.78
CA LEU A 386 -15.90 -11.26 -21.85
C LEU A 386 -17.40 -11.33 -21.57
N GLY A 387 -17.80 -11.66 -20.34
CA GLY A 387 -19.21 -11.72 -19.95
C GLY A 387 -19.92 -10.36 -20.08
N CYS A 388 -19.34 -9.31 -19.52
CA CYS A 388 -19.89 -7.95 -19.59
C CYS A 388 -19.91 -7.42 -21.02
N GLY A 389 -18.80 -7.58 -21.77
CA GLY A 389 -18.73 -7.12 -23.15
C GLY A 389 -19.70 -7.87 -24.05
N TRP A 390 -19.83 -9.19 -23.90
CA TRP A 390 -20.77 -9.99 -24.68
C TRP A 390 -22.23 -9.66 -24.38
N ARG A 391 -22.57 -9.41 -23.10
CA ARG A 391 -23.89 -8.86 -22.72
C ARG A 391 -24.19 -7.55 -23.45
N GLY A 392 -23.18 -6.68 -23.59
CA GLY A 392 -23.28 -5.45 -24.38
C GLY A 392 -23.68 -5.69 -25.83
N VAL A 393 -23.02 -6.66 -26.47
CA VAL A 393 -23.33 -7.10 -27.85
C VAL A 393 -24.75 -7.66 -27.96
N GLU A 394 -25.16 -8.53 -27.05
CA GLU A 394 -26.50 -9.15 -27.07
C GLU A 394 -27.63 -8.13 -26.86
N LYS A 395 -27.44 -7.19 -25.95
CA LYS A 395 -28.40 -6.13 -25.64
C LYS A 395 -28.30 -4.92 -26.56
N LYS A 396 -27.29 -4.86 -27.44
CA LYS A 396 -26.97 -3.72 -28.31
C LYS A 396 -26.89 -2.42 -27.53
N LEU A 397 -26.11 -2.42 -26.45
CA LEU A 397 -26.00 -1.28 -25.56
C LEU A 397 -25.29 -0.11 -26.24
N GLU A 398 -25.77 1.09 -25.96
CA GLU A 398 -25.09 2.34 -26.31
C GLU A 398 -24.04 2.66 -25.26
N ILE A 399 -22.94 3.29 -25.67
CA ILE A 399 -21.85 3.66 -24.76
C ILE A 399 -22.39 4.70 -23.76
N PRO A 400 -22.27 4.47 -22.43
CA PRO A 400 -23.01 5.22 -21.42
C PRO A 400 -22.47 6.63 -21.15
N CYS A 401 -21.21 6.91 -21.51
CA CYS A 401 -20.53 8.17 -21.23
C CYS A 401 -19.64 8.60 -22.42
N PRO A 402 -19.39 9.91 -22.60
CA PRO A 402 -18.43 10.39 -23.60
C PRO A 402 -16.99 9.94 -23.29
N PRO A 403 -16.09 9.90 -24.30
CA PRO A 403 -14.68 9.61 -24.07
C PRO A 403 -13.99 10.75 -23.31
N LEU A 404 -12.91 10.41 -22.60
CA LEU A 404 -11.97 11.39 -22.08
C LEU A 404 -11.13 11.96 -23.21
N ALA A 405 -11.06 13.29 -23.29
CA ALA A 405 -10.21 13.95 -24.28
C ALA A 405 -8.73 13.85 -23.90
N MET A 406 -7.84 13.92 -24.89
CA MET A 406 -6.39 13.90 -24.66
C MET A 406 -5.96 15.03 -23.72
N GLY A 407 -5.25 14.66 -22.65
CA GLY A 407 -4.75 15.61 -21.65
C GLY A 407 -5.74 15.91 -20.53
N GLU A 408 -6.91 15.28 -20.51
CA GLU A 408 -7.83 15.35 -19.38
C GLU A 408 -7.51 14.28 -18.32
N ASP A 409 -7.64 14.66 -17.06
CA ASP A 409 -7.41 13.76 -15.93
C ASP A 409 -8.69 12.99 -15.57
N VAL A 410 -8.52 11.72 -15.22
CA VAL A 410 -9.60 10.92 -14.62
C VAL A 410 -10.09 11.55 -13.32
N GLY A 411 -11.41 11.61 -13.15
CA GLY A 411 -12.04 12.23 -11.99
C GLY A 411 -12.08 13.76 -12.01
N GLY A 412 -11.59 14.40 -13.08
CA GLY A 412 -11.71 15.84 -13.30
C GLY A 412 -13.12 16.30 -13.69
N ALA A 413 -13.31 17.60 -13.87
CA ALA A 413 -14.63 18.18 -14.15
C ALA A 413 -15.26 17.74 -15.49
N SER A 414 -14.45 17.28 -16.46
CA SER A 414 -14.90 16.76 -17.75
C SER A 414 -15.24 15.27 -17.72
N ASP A 415 -14.84 14.55 -16.67
CA ASP A 415 -15.08 13.13 -16.52
C ASP A 415 -16.53 12.89 -16.04
N GLN A 416 -17.38 12.47 -16.98
CA GLN A 416 -18.78 12.13 -16.71
C GLN A 416 -18.98 10.66 -16.30
N GLY A 417 -17.89 9.90 -16.16
CA GLY A 417 -17.91 8.52 -15.73
C GLY A 417 -18.36 8.37 -14.28
N ALA A 418 -19.13 7.31 -14.01
CA ALA A 418 -19.45 6.95 -12.63
C ALA A 418 -18.16 6.62 -11.86
N ARG A 419 -18.07 7.06 -10.60
CA ARG A 419 -16.94 6.71 -9.73
C ARG A 419 -16.93 5.21 -9.43
N LEU A 420 -15.74 4.60 -9.54
CA LEU A 420 -15.52 3.22 -9.12
C LEU A 420 -15.42 3.16 -7.59
N ALA A 421 -15.71 1.97 -7.04
CA ALA A 421 -15.65 1.73 -5.60
C ALA A 421 -14.25 2.06 -5.03
N LYS A 422 -14.21 2.74 -3.88
CA LYS A 422 -12.96 3.16 -3.22
C LYS A 422 -12.40 2.10 -2.27
N THR A 423 -13.20 1.09 -1.94
CA THR A 423 -12.81 0.02 -1.02
C THR A 423 -13.30 -1.34 -1.52
N LEU A 424 -12.63 -2.40 -1.08
CA LEU A 424 -13.08 -3.78 -1.35
C LEU A 424 -14.48 -4.04 -0.80
N ARG A 425 -14.86 -3.38 0.31
CA ARG A 425 -16.20 -3.47 0.90
C ARG A 425 -17.27 -2.96 -0.05
N GLU A 426 -17.17 -1.71 -0.49
CA GLU A 426 -18.12 -1.11 -1.45
C GLU A 426 -18.22 -1.93 -2.74
N ALA A 427 -17.07 -2.39 -3.25
CA ALA A 427 -17.01 -3.21 -4.44
C ALA A 427 -17.69 -4.58 -4.26
N THR A 428 -17.50 -5.22 -3.11
CA THR A 428 -18.08 -6.54 -2.80
C THR A 428 -19.58 -6.45 -2.58
N GLU A 429 -20.04 -5.44 -1.84
CA GLU A 429 -21.47 -5.17 -1.64
C GLU A 429 -22.18 -4.96 -2.97
N ARG A 430 -21.58 -4.16 -3.86
CA ARG A 430 -22.10 -3.94 -5.21
C ARG A 430 -22.08 -5.20 -6.07
N PHE A 431 -20.97 -5.94 -6.10
CA PHE A 431 -20.85 -7.20 -6.83
C PHE A 431 -21.91 -8.22 -6.41
N MET A 432 -22.22 -8.30 -5.11
CA MET A 432 -23.20 -9.21 -4.54
C MET A 432 -24.65 -8.69 -4.56
N ALA A 433 -24.89 -7.44 -4.96
CA ALA A 433 -26.24 -6.89 -5.03
C ALA A 433 -27.15 -7.74 -5.94
N LYS A 434 -28.45 -7.80 -5.64
CA LYS A 434 -29.42 -8.65 -6.37
C LYS A 434 -29.52 -8.29 -7.85
N ASP A 435 -29.36 -7.01 -8.17
CA ASP A 435 -29.42 -6.40 -9.50
C ASP A 435 -28.04 -6.22 -10.15
N SER A 436 -26.97 -6.72 -9.52
CA SER A 436 -25.61 -6.68 -10.04
C SER A 436 -25.51 -7.37 -11.40
N ILE A 437 -24.88 -6.72 -12.38
CA ILE A 437 -24.55 -7.28 -13.68
C ILE A 437 -23.65 -8.51 -13.52
N ALA A 438 -22.84 -8.58 -12.46
CA ALA A 438 -22.02 -9.75 -12.18
C ALA A 438 -22.87 -11.03 -12.02
N ARG A 439 -24.06 -10.93 -11.42
CA ARG A 439 -24.99 -12.08 -11.28
C ARG A 439 -25.55 -12.49 -12.64
N GLU A 440 -25.90 -11.52 -13.48
CA GLU A 440 -26.39 -11.78 -14.83
C GLU A 440 -25.35 -12.52 -15.67
N VAL A 441 -24.09 -12.08 -15.63
CA VAL A 441 -23.04 -12.60 -16.54
C VAL A 441 -22.31 -13.83 -15.99
N LEU A 442 -22.05 -13.90 -14.67
CA LEU A 442 -21.25 -14.95 -14.02
C LEU A 442 -22.08 -15.95 -13.22
N GLY A 443 -23.33 -15.62 -12.90
CA GLY A 443 -24.25 -16.47 -12.14
C GLY A 443 -24.15 -16.32 -10.62
N ASP A 444 -25.29 -16.54 -9.94
CA ASP A 444 -25.43 -16.37 -8.49
C ASP A 444 -24.45 -17.21 -7.67
N ASP A 445 -24.28 -18.49 -8.05
CA ASP A 445 -23.40 -19.41 -7.34
C ASP A 445 -21.93 -18.95 -7.32
N PHE A 446 -21.46 -18.31 -8.39
CA PHE A 446 -20.10 -17.75 -8.42
C PHE A 446 -20.03 -16.46 -7.61
N VAL A 447 -21.00 -15.56 -7.79
CA VAL A 447 -21.04 -14.26 -7.09
C VAL A 447 -21.09 -14.46 -5.58
N ASP A 448 -21.95 -15.35 -5.09
CA ASP A 448 -22.07 -15.63 -3.66
C ASP A 448 -20.80 -16.29 -3.10
N HIS A 449 -20.17 -17.17 -3.88
CA HIS A 449 -18.94 -17.81 -3.46
C HIS A 449 -17.76 -16.81 -3.41
N PHE A 450 -17.47 -16.16 -4.53
CA PHE A 450 -16.33 -15.24 -4.62
C PHE A 450 -16.50 -14.04 -3.69
N GLY A 451 -17.71 -13.46 -3.64
CA GLY A 451 -18.06 -12.39 -2.70
C GLY A 451 -17.84 -12.80 -1.25
N GLY A 452 -18.25 -14.01 -0.87
CA GLY A 452 -17.98 -14.56 0.47
C GLY A 452 -16.49 -14.69 0.81
N THR A 453 -15.62 -14.97 -0.17
CA THR A 453 -14.16 -14.95 0.07
C THR A 453 -13.64 -13.53 0.34
N ARG A 454 -14.20 -12.52 -0.35
CA ARG A 454 -13.83 -11.11 -0.16
C ARG A 454 -14.37 -10.56 1.15
N GLU A 455 -15.58 -10.94 1.56
CA GLU A 455 -16.12 -10.66 2.89
C GLU A 455 -15.17 -11.15 4.00
N ASN A 456 -14.55 -12.32 3.82
CA ASN A 456 -13.55 -12.82 4.77
C ASN A 456 -12.28 -11.96 4.78
N GLU A 457 -11.75 -11.53 3.63
CA GLU A 457 -10.59 -10.64 3.60
C GLU A 457 -10.87 -9.29 4.25
N ILE A 458 -12.05 -8.71 3.97
CA ILE A 458 -12.52 -7.47 4.60
C ILE A 458 -12.56 -7.63 6.12
N ARG A 459 -13.14 -8.73 6.62
CA ARG A 459 -13.20 -9.03 8.05
C ARG A 459 -11.80 -9.14 8.65
N LEU A 460 -10.89 -9.88 8.02
CA LEU A 460 -9.51 -10.02 8.51
C LEU A 460 -8.81 -8.66 8.58
N PHE A 461 -9.08 -7.76 7.63
CA PHE A 461 -8.57 -6.40 7.66
C PHE A 461 -9.21 -5.55 8.77
N ASP A 462 -10.52 -5.67 8.99
CA ASP A 462 -11.21 -4.96 10.08
C ASP A 462 -10.75 -5.42 11.47
N GLU A 463 -10.40 -6.70 11.60
CA GLU A 463 -9.83 -7.30 12.83
C GLU A 463 -8.36 -6.93 13.02
N ALA A 464 -7.64 -6.60 11.94
CA ALA A 464 -6.23 -6.27 11.99
C ALA A 464 -6.02 -4.87 12.61
N VAL A 465 -5.29 -4.83 13.71
CA VAL A 465 -4.73 -3.57 14.22
C VAL A 465 -3.47 -3.26 13.41
N THR A 466 -3.65 -2.55 12.29
CA THR A 466 -2.57 -1.96 11.50
C THR A 466 -1.84 -0.86 12.27
N ASP A 467 -0.60 -0.53 11.92
CA ASP A 467 0.16 0.58 12.52
C ASP A 467 -0.60 1.93 12.43
N CYS A 468 -1.46 2.08 11.43
CA CYS A 468 -2.31 3.26 11.24
C CYS A 468 -3.62 3.20 12.05
N SER A 469 -4.18 2.01 12.29
CA SER A 469 -5.37 1.80 13.14
C SER A 469 -5.03 1.59 14.62
N ALA A 470 -3.75 1.34 14.93
CA ALA A 470 -3.12 1.58 16.22
C ALA A 470 -3.07 3.09 16.50
N THR A 471 -4.23 3.73 16.45
CA THR A 471 -4.55 4.82 17.35
C THR A 471 -4.35 4.28 18.75
N SER A 472 -3.39 4.83 19.49
CA SER A 472 -2.95 4.29 20.78
C SER A 472 -4.03 4.44 21.85
N ARG A 473 -4.99 3.50 21.84
CA ARG A 473 -5.71 3.07 23.04
C ARG A 473 -4.92 1.94 23.68
N SER A 474 -4.32 2.26 24.82
CA SER A 474 -3.92 1.36 25.91
C SER A 474 -3.51 -0.07 25.54
N LEU A 475 -2.20 -0.32 25.47
CA LEU A 475 -1.64 -1.64 25.78
C LEU A 475 -0.71 -1.47 26.98
N GLN A 476 -1.30 -1.69 28.16
CA GLN A 476 -0.59 -2.16 29.34
C GLN A 476 -0.09 -3.59 29.08
N ASP A 477 1.00 -3.95 29.74
CA ASP A 477 1.52 -5.31 29.92
C ASP A 477 2.36 -5.91 28.78
N THR A 478 3.66 -5.55 28.74
CA THR A 478 4.72 -6.57 28.58
C THR A 478 6.03 -6.08 29.22
N PRO A 479 6.66 -6.86 30.12
CA PRO A 479 7.79 -6.41 30.91
C PRO A 479 9.06 -6.42 30.06
N VAL A 480 9.68 -5.26 29.90
CA VAL A 480 11.06 -5.16 29.44
C VAL A 480 11.95 -5.21 30.67
N ASP A 481 12.73 -6.29 30.81
CA ASP A 481 13.79 -6.43 31.82
C ASP A 481 14.65 -5.16 31.85
N ARG A 482 14.48 -4.35 32.89
CA ARG A 482 15.40 -3.29 33.27
C ARG A 482 15.93 -3.58 34.68
N PRO A 483 17.20 -3.23 34.96
CA PRO A 483 17.83 -3.58 36.22
C PRO A 483 17.02 -3.00 37.39
N LEU A 484 16.76 -3.86 38.38
CA LEU A 484 16.11 -3.51 39.63
C LEU A 484 16.72 -2.26 40.26
N GLY A 485 15.91 -1.20 40.41
CA GLY A 485 16.21 -0.09 41.31
C GLY A 485 15.71 1.27 40.83
N GLN A 486 14.40 1.54 41.00
CA GLN A 486 13.74 2.81 41.36
C GLN A 486 12.34 2.87 40.72
N GLU A 487 11.33 2.57 41.53
CA GLU A 487 9.92 2.82 41.24
C GLU A 487 9.61 4.29 41.55
N GLU A 488 9.59 5.16 40.54
CA GLU A 488 8.80 6.40 40.57
C GLU A 488 8.18 6.62 39.18
N SER A 489 6.91 7.03 39.16
CA SER A 489 6.03 7.12 38.00
C SER A 489 6.41 8.29 37.07
N VAL A 490 7.31 8.05 36.11
CA VAL A 490 7.65 9.04 35.07
C VAL A 490 6.48 9.17 34.07
N PRO A 491 6.06 10.39 33.69
CA PRO A 491 5.07 10.59 32.64
C PRO A 491 5.50 9.93 31.32
N LEU A 492 4.55 9.29 30.63
CA LEU A 492 4.79 8.56 29.39
C LEU A 492 4.13 9.30 28.22
N LEU A 493 4.83 9.51 27.10
CA LEU A 493 4.21 9.94 25.86
C LEU A 493 3.37 8.78 25.32
N ILE A 494 2.05 8.92 25.45
CA ILE A 494 1.10 7.87 25.07
C ILE A 494 0.74 7.96 23.58
N HIS A 495 0.70 9.18 23.01
CA HIS A 495 0.21 9.42 21.66
C HIS A 495 0.68 10.76 21.09
N VAL A 496 0.98 10.81 19.78
CA VAL A 496 1.17 12.04 18.99
C VAL A 496 0.25 11.96 17.77
N CYS A 497 -0.55 13.00 17.54
CA CYS A 497 -1.52 13.09 16.43
C CYS A 497 -1.31 14.37 15.63
N LEU A 498 -1.57 14.33 14.32
CA LEU A 498 -1.71 15.56 13.53
C LEU A 498 -3.07 16.20 13.85
N GLN A 499 -3.03 17.39 14.42
CA GLN A 499 -4.21 18.14 14.82
C GLN A 499 -4.47 19.28 13.82
N SER A 500 -5.73 19.48 13.43
CA SER A 500 -6.09 20.64 12.61
C SER A 500 -6.01 21.93 13.42
N ASN A 501 -5.88 23.09 12.77
CA ASN A 501 -5.90 24.37 13.48
C ASN A 501 -7.25 24.64 14.17
N GLU A 502 -8.35 24.13 13.63
CA GLU A 502 -9.69 24.30 14.22
C GLU A 502 -9.80 23.56 15.55
N ASP A 503 -9.16 22.40 15.65
CA ASP A 503 -9.17 21.55 16.83
C ASP A 503 -8.08 21.92 17.85
N SER A 504 -7.10 22.76 17.49
CA SER A 504 -5.91 23.04 18.31
C SER A 504 -6.09 24.22 19.27
N ARG A 505 -6.13 23.96 20.59
CA ARG A 505 -6.27 25.01 21.62
C ARG A 505 -5.05 25.92 21.73
N TRP A 506 -3.84 25.36 21.70
CA TRP A 506 -2.62 26.05 22.14
C TRP A 506 -1.76 26.60 21.01
N VAL A 507 -1.74 25.94 19.85
CA VAL A 507 -0.85 26.23 18.72
C VAL A 507 -1.63 26.18 17.40
N SER A 508 -1.22 26.94 16.40
CA SER A 508 -1.70 26.86 15.02
C SER A 508 -0.53 26.78 14.03
N LEU A 509 -0.72 26.06 12.93
CA LEU A 509 0.19 26.01 11.78
C LEU A 509 -0.25 27.02 10.72
N ASN A 510 0.61 27.96 10.39
CA ASN A 510 0.33 29.05 9.48
C ASN A 510 1.18 28.93 8.21
N SER A 511 0.57 29.28 7.08
CA SER A 511 1.28 29.55 5.83
C SER A 511 1.41 31.06 5.65
N ILE A 512 2.61 31.58 5.80
CA ILE A 512 2.95 33.00 5.69
C ILE A 512 3.40 33.31 4.27
N THR A 513 2.70 34.23 3.60
CA THR A 513 3.15 34.76 2.31
C THR A 513 3.88 36.08 2.54
N TYR A 514 5.13 36.18 2.10
CA TYR A 514 5.94 37.41 2.21
C TYR A 514 6.65 37.73 0.90
N LYS A 515 7.07 39.00 0.74
CA LYS A 515 7.91 39.41 -0.39
C LYS A 515 9.36 39.48 0.03
N ASP A 516 10.23 38.83 -0.74
CA ASP A 516 11.66 38.94 -0.53
C ASP A 516 12.21 40.30 -1.00
N PRO A 517 13.49 40.63 -0.72
CA PRO A 517 14.09 41.90 -1.16
C PRO A 517 14.10 42.13 -2.68
N LYS A 518 13.79 41.11 -3.50
CA LYS A 518 13.67 41.20 -4.96
C LYS A 518 12.21 41.37 -5.42
N GLY A 519 11.27 41.47 -4.48
CA GLY A 519 9.84 41.59 -4.75
C GLY A 519 9.16 40.26 -5.13
N VAL A 520 9.85 39.13 -4.98
CA VAL A 520 9.28 37.80 -5.26
C VAL A 520 8.46 37.35 -4.06
N GLU A 521 7.21 36.94 -4.32
CA GLU A 521 6.37 36.32 -3.29
C GLU A 521 6.89 34.92 -2.96
N ARG A 522 7.00 34.66 -1.65
CA ARG A 522 7.46 33.40 -1.07
C ARG A 522 6.49 32.97 0.00
N THR A 523 6.40 31.66 0.18
CA THR A 523 5.63 31.05 1.26
C THR A 523 6.58 30.49 2.31
N TRP A 524 6.21 30.65 3.58
CA TRP A 524 6.92 30.11 4.74
C TRP A 524 5.92 29.44 5.68
N GLU A 525 6.24 28.26 6.18
CA GLU A 525 5.39 27.56 7.15
C GLU A 525 5.87 27.88 8.57
N SER A 526 4.95 28.16 9.50
CA SER A 526 5.30 28.53 10.87
C SER A 526 4.28 28.03 11.88
N ALA A 527 4.74 27.59 13.05
CA ALA A 527 3.89 27.35 14.21
C ALA A 527 3.73 28.63 15.05
N GLU A 528 2.51 28.93 15.49
CA GLU A 528 2.20 30.11 16.30
C GLU A 528 1.39 29.73 17.54
N ARG A 529 1.70 30.35 18.69
CA ARG A 529 0.96 30.15 19.93
C ARG A 529 -0.34 30.97 19.91
N ARG A 530 -1.44 30.38 20.37
CA ARG A 530 -2.78 31.00 20.34
C ARG A 530 -3.19 31.69 21.64
N THR A 531 -2.41 31.53 22.70
CA THR A 531 -2.83 31.87 24.08
C THR A 531 -2.18 33.11 24.66
N ARG A 532 -1.41 33.87 23.88
CA ARG A 532 -0.83 35.14 24.37
C ARG A 532 -1.94 36.14 24.69
N PRO A 533 -2.02 36.70 25.92
CA PRO A 533 -2.97 37.76 26.22
C PRO A 533 -2.74 39.00 25.35
N SER A 534 -3.82 39.69 24.96
CA SER A 534 -3.71 40.90 24.13
C SER A 534 -2.96 42.05 24.82
N THR A 535 -2.87 42.02 26.14
CA THR A 535 -2.14 42.98 26.98
C THR A 535 -0.66 42.66 27.14
N ALA A 536 -0.19 41.47 26.71
CA ALA A 536 1.18 41.01 26.88
C ALA A 536 2.00 41.15 25.58
N ASP A 537 3.27 41.55 25.69
CA ASP A 537 4.19 41.68 24.56
C ASP A 537 4.94 40.36 24.24
N VAL A 538 4.93 39.39 25.16
CA VAL A 538 5.58 38.08 25.03
C VAL A 538 4.68 36.90 25.44
N ASP A 539 5.04 35.68 25.03
CA ASP A 539 4.24 34.47 25.36
C ASP A 539 4.44 33.97 26.80
N GLY A 540 5.59 34.24 27.39
CA GLY A 540 5.95 33.70 28.71
C GLY A 540 7.27 34.26 29.24
N VAL A 541 7.73 33.67 30.34
CA VAL A 541 8.99 34.02 31.01
C VAL A 541 9.82 32.78 31.32
N GLY A 542 11.14 32.92 31.31
CA GLY A 542 12.06 31.94 31.91
C GLY A 542 12.82 32.59 33.06
N ILE A 543 13.12 31.86 34.13
CA ILE A 543 13.54 32.46 35.39
C ILE A 543 14.97 32.01 35.73
N VAL A 544 15.91 32.94 35.69
CA VAL A 544 17.28 32.70 36.18
C VAL A 544 17.29 32.93 37.69
N ALA A 545 16.91 31.91 38.45
CA ALA A 545 16.85 31.95 39.91
C ALA A 545 18.18 31.53 40.53
N ILE A 546 18.86 32.47 41.19
CA ILE A 546 20.16 32.24 41.83
C ILE A 546 20.05 32.27 43.34
N LEU A 547 20.51 31.18 43.97
CA LEU A 547 20.68 31.06 45.41
C LEU A 547 22.04 31.63 45.81
N ASP A 548 22.04 32.52 46.80
CA ASP A 548 23.28 33.02 47.41
C ASP A 548 23.63 32.19 48.65
N LYS A 549 24.41 31.12 48.47
CA LYS A 549 24.85 30.24 49.56
C LYS A 549 26.28 30.61 50.01
N PRO A 550 26.65 30.38 51.28
CA PRO A 550 28.03 30.55 51.75
C PRO A 550 29.07 29.72 50.98
N THR A 551 28.63 28.61 50.36
CA THR A 551 29.46 27.71 49.54
C THR A 551 29.65 28.18 48.09
N GLY A 552 28.97 29.24 47.67
CA GLY A 552 28.97 29.76 46.30
C GLY A 552 27.55 29.90 45.74
N LYS A 553 27.44 30.58 44.59
CA LYS A 553 26.17 30.80 43.92
C LYS A 553 25.72 29.54 43.17
N GLU A 554 24.47 29.15 43.36
CA GLU A 554 23.84 28.02 42.68
C GLU A 554 22.62 28.49 41.88
N ILE A 555 22.39 27.89 40.72
CA ILE A 555 21.16 28.10 39.94
C ILE A 555 20.14 27.02 40.30
N ILE A 556 18.87 27.42 40.35
CA ILE A 556 17.75 26.48 40.45
C ILE A 556 17.39 26.01 39.05
N LEU A 557 17.29 24.69 38.90
CA LEU A 557 16.83 24.02 37.69
C LEU A 557 15.72 23.04 38.04
N GLN A 558 14.97 22.65 37.04
CA GLN A 558 13.95 21.63 37.16
C GLN A 558 14.10 20.53 36.11
N LYS A 559 13.67 19.34 36.49
CA LYS A 559 13.41 18.23 35.58
C LYS A 559 11.91 18.18 35.33
N GLN A 560 11.52 18.36 34.08
CA GLN A 560 10.12 18.22 33.69
C GLN A 560 10.02 17.39 32.42
N TYR A 561 9.08 16.46 32.38
CA TYR A 561 8.80 15.71 31.17
C TYR A 561 8.14 16.62 30.11
N ARG A 562 8.76 16.74 28.93
CA ARG A 562 8.22 17.52 27.81
C ARG A 562 7.74 16.58 26.70
N PRO A 563 6.41 16.41 26.52
CA PRO A 563 5.85 15.53 25.50
C PRO A 563 6.39 15.74 24.07
N PRO A 564 6.65 16.98 23.57
CA PRO A 564 7.13 17.19 22.20
C PRO A 564 8.50 16.56 21.88
N VAL A 565 9.34 16.29 22.89
CA VAL A 565 10.68 15.70 22.71
C VAL A 565 10.81 14.32 23.36
N ASP A 566 9.72 13.79 23.94
CA ASP A 566 9.66 12.49 24.64
C ASP A 566 10.81 12.28 25.65
N LYS A 567 11.15 13.33 26.39
CA LYS A 567 12.25 13.32 27.36
C LYS A 567 11.92 14.17 28.57
N VAL A 568 12.55 13.80 29.69
CA VAL A 568 12.71 14.71 30.82
C VAL A 568 13.74 15.76 30.42
N VAL A 569 13.30 17.02 30.40
CA VAL A 569 14.10 18.19 30.02
C VAL A 569 14.63 18.87 31.28
N ILE A 570 15.90 19.21 31.26
CA ILE A 570 16.54 20.07 32.25
C ILE A 570 16.34 21.52 31.81
N GLU A 571 15.57 22.26 32.60
CA GLU A 571 15.15 23.61 32.27
C GLU A 571 15.21 24.54 33.49
N VAL A 572 15.14 25.85 33.23
CA VAL A 572 14.87 26.83 34.28
C VAL A 572 13.37 26.85 34.60
N PRO A 573 12.96 27.28 35.81
CA PRO A 573 11.56 27.59 36.08
C PRO A 573 11.01 28.57 35.04
N ALA A 574 9.79 28.36 34.58
CA ALA A 574 9.22 29.10 33.47
C ALA A 574 7.69 28.97 33.42
N GLY A 575 7.02 30.05 33.00
CA GLY A 575 5.57 30.03 32.89
C GLY A 575 5.01 31.04 31.90
N LEU A 576 3.69 31.01 31.75
CA LEU A 576 2.96 31.90 30.85
C LEU A 576 2.61 33.21 31.56
N ILE A 577 2.41 34.27 30.79
CA ILE A 577 1.93 35.55 31.33
C ILE A 577 0.41 35.55 31.35
N ASP A 578 -0.19 35.89 32.49
CA ASP A 578 -1.63 36.05 32.63
C ASP A 578 -2.12 37.45 32.21
N GLU A 579 -3.43 37.59 31.98
CA GLU A 579 -4.02 38.86 31.56
C GLU A 579 -3.82 39.96 32.62
N GLY A 580 -3.17 41.06 32.23
CA GLY A 580 -2.86 42.19 33.12
C GLY A 580 -1.59 42.05 33.96
N GLU A 581 -0.84 40.95 33.82
CA GLU A 581 0.40 40.67 34.53
C GLU A 581 1.64 41.20 33.78
N THR A 582 2.64 41.74 34.48
CA THR A 582 3.95 42.05 33.87
C THR A 582 4.86 40.81 33.86
N PRO A 583 5.86 40.73 32.96
CA PRO A 583 6.83 39.62 32.96
C PRO A 583 7.49 39.38 34.33
N GLU A 584 7.80 40.45 35.07
CA GLU A 584 8.40 40.37 36.40
C GLU A 584 7.43 39.76 37.43
N GLN A 585 6.15 40.11 37.35
CA GLN A 585 5.12 39.56 38.23
C GLN A 585 4.91 38.07 37.95
N ALA A 586 4.82 37.69 36.66
CA ALA A 586 4.72 36.31 36.21
C ALA A 586 5.91 35.49 36.72
N ALA A 587 7.14 36.01 36.58
CA ALA A 587 8.34 35.31 37.04
C ALA A 587 8.37 35.06 38.55
N VAL A 588 7.90 35.99 39.38
CA VAL A 588 7.84 35.80 40.84
C VAL A 588 6.76 34.80 41.22
N ARG A 589 5.62 34.83 40.53
CA ARG A 589 4.51 33.89 40.73
C ARG A 589 4.91 32.46 40.38
N GLU A 590 5.35 32.25 39.13
CA GLU A 590 5.73 30.94 38.59
C GLU A 590 6.93 30.34 39.36
N LEU A 591 7.91 31.16 39.77
CA LEU A 591 9.01 30.67 40.62
C LEU A 591 8.48 30.06 41.93
N LYS A 592 7.52 30.73 42.57
CA LYS A 592 6.94 30.25 43.82
C LYS A 592 6.07 29.01 43.58
N GLU A 593 5.26 29.00 42.52
CA GLU A 593 4.38 27.88 42.16
C GLU A 593 5.19 26.61 41.85
N GLU A 594 6.17 26.69 40.94
CA GLU A 594 6.95 25.53 40.50
C GLU A 594 7.96 25.05 41.55
N THR A 595 8.57 25.97 42.31
CA THR A 595 9.74 25.65 43.16
C THR A 595 9.56 25.87 44.65
N GLY A 596 8.53 26.63 45.05
CA GLY A 596 8.33 27.07 46.44
C GLY A 596 9.26 28.19 46.89
N TYR A 597 10.22 28.62 46.08
CA TYR A 597 11.12 29.73 46.42
C TYR A 597 10.46 31.09 46.21
N VAL A 598 10.80 32.04 47.07
CA VAL A 598 10.46 33.45 46.91
C VAL A 598 11.74 34.27 46.72
N GLY A 599 11.69 35.23 45.80
CA GLY A 599 12.84 36.05 45.48
C GLY A 599 12.46 37.41 44.94
N VAL A 600 13.48 38.25 44.73
CA VAL A 600 13.32 39.61 44.21
C VAL A 600 13.90 39.67 42.82
N VAL A 601 13.11 40.20 41.88
CA VAL A 601 13.55 40.45 40.50
C VAL A 601 14.69 41.46 40.52
N SER A 602 15.80 41.11 39.90
CA SER A 602 16.98 41.97 39.77
C SER A 602 17.13 42.54 38.36
N GLU A 603 16.75 41.79 37.33
CA GLU A 603 16.90 42.19 35.93
C GLU A 603 15.92 41.43 35.02
N THR A 604 15.51 42.07 33.92
CA THR A 604 14.69 41.46 32.87
C THR A 604 15.36 41.68 31.51
N THR A 605 15.49 40.62 30.71
CA THR A 605 16.12 40.71 29.39
C THR A 605 15.22 41.39 28.34
N PRO A 606 15.77 41.77 27.17
CA PRO A 606 14.98 41.95 25.96
C PRO A 606 14.18 40.70 25.58
N ILE A 607 13.27 40.85 24.62
CA ILE A 607 12.49 39.72 24.06
C ILE A 607 13.43 38.75 23.34
N MET A 608 13.32 37.47 23.66
CA MET A 608 14.06 36.37 23.06
C MET A 608 13.11 35.46 22.29
N TYR A 609 13.48 35.09 21.06
CA TYR A 609 12.73 34.16 20.22
C TYR A 609 13.37 32.78 20.31
N ASN A 610 12.58 31.75 20.61
CA ASN A 610 13.11 30.43 20.91
C ASN A 610 13.55 29.69 19.65
N ASP A 611 12.78 29.78 18.56
CA ASP A 611 13.12 29.17 17.26
C ASP A 611 12.57 29.99 16.08
N PRO A 612 13.20 31.13 15.73
CA PRO A 612 12.68 32.07 14.75
C PRO A 612 12.65 31.54 13.32
N GLY A 613 13.18 30.34 13.05
CA GLY A 613 13.07 29.68 11.74
C GLY A 613 11.75 28.91 11.58
N PHE A 614 11.17 28.42 12.67
CA PHE A 614 10.02 27.53 12.65
C PHE A 614 8.79 28.07 13.40
N CYS A 615 8.96 28.92 14.43
CA CYS A 615 7.84 29.46 15.20
C CYS A 615 8.04 30.91 15.66
N SER A 616 6.94 31.57 16.03
CA SER A 616 6.94 32.94 16.57
C SER A 616 7.02 33.00 18.11
N THR A 617 7.18 31.84 18.78
CA THR A 617 7.18 31.75 20.25
C THR A 617 8.34 32.52 20.86
N ASN A 618 8.04 33.41 21.81
CA ASN A 618 9.02 34.29 22.44
C ASN A 618 8.79 34.46 23.95
N LEU A 619 9.83 34.89 24.66
CA LEU A 619 9.81 35.10 26.11
C LEU A 619 10.81 36.17 26.55
N ARG A 620 10.76 36.53 27.83
CA ARG A 620 11.85 37.24 28.52
C ARG A 620 12.47 36.36 29.58
N MET A 621 13.79 36.45 29.76
CA MET A 621 14.47 35.87 30.92
C MET A 621 14.42 36.88 32.07
N VAL A 622 13.94 36.46 33.23
CA VAL A 622 13.86 37.29 34.43
C VAL A 622 14.82 36.73 35.47
N HIS A 623 15.74 37.57 35.92
CA HIS A 623 16.74 37.22 36.91
C HIS A 623 16.16 37.47 38.29
N VAL A 624 16.19 36.44 39.13
CA VAL A 624 15.64 36.50 40.48
C VAL A 624 16.73 36.11 41.47
N THR A 625 16.95 36.98 42.46
CA THR A 625 17.85 36.70 43.56
C THR A 625 17.06 36.15 44.73
N ILE A 626 17.50 35.03 45.27
CA ILE A 626 16.84 34.34 46.39
C ILE A 626 17.71 34.46 47.63
N ASP A 627 17.13 35.08 48.66
CA ASP A 627 17.75 35.19 49.97
C ASP A 627 17.43 33.95 50.79
N MET A 628 18.45 33.15 51.10
CA MET A 628 18.30 31.94 51.87
C MET A 628 18.04 32.22 53.35
N ASP A 629 18.26 33.42 53.88
CA ASP A 629 17.98 33.72 55.30
C ASP A 629 16.47 33.90 55.57
N LEU A 630 15.64 34.00 54.53
CA LEU A 630 14.19 34.08 54.65
C LEU A 630 13.59 32.73 55.08
N PRO A 631 12.71 32.69 56.11
CA PRO A 631 12.06 31.46 56.56
C PRO A 631 11.32 30.71 55.44
N GLU A 632 10.72 31.43 54.51
CA GLU A 632 9.99 30.88 53.35
C GLU A 632 10.89 30.06 52.43
N ASN A 633 12.18 30.42 52.32
CA ASN A 633 13.15 29.72 51.48
C ASN A 633 13.87 28.57 52.20
N GLN A 634 13.55 28.35 53.48
CA GLN A 634 14.07 27.23 54.28
C GLN A 634 13.12 26.01 54.29
N GLU A 635 11.81 26.25 54.12
CA GLU A 635 10.78 25.21 54.06
C GLU A 635 9.92 25.41 52.81
N LEU A 636 10.40 24.88 51.70
CA LEU A 636 9.79 25.08 50.38
C LEU A 636 8.42 24.42 50.29
N LYS A 637 7.46 25.18 49.77
CA LYS A 637 6.07 24.74 49.55
C LYS A 637 5.67 25.06 48.12
N PRO A 638 6.07 24.23 47.14
CA PRO A 638 5.62 24.41 45.77
C PRO A 638 4.10 24.22 45.68
N GLU A 639 3.47 24.99 44.79
CA GLU A 639 2.02 25.04 44.56
C GLU A 639 1.72 24.51 43.14
N LEU A 640 2.17 23.28 42.86
CA LEU A 640 2.08 22.66 41.52
C LEU A 640 0.64 22.39 41.07
N GLU A 641 0.37 22.60 39.78
CA GLU A 641 -0.88 22.18 39.16
C GLU A 641 -0.99 20.64 39.01
N GLU A 642 -2.21 20.10 38.82
CA GLU A 642 -2.47 18.66 38.73
C GLU A 642 -1.67 17.95 37.60
N ASN A 643 -1.31 18.70 36.56
CA ASN A 643 -0.56 18.23 35.40
C ASN A 643 0.96 18.55 35.46
N GLU A 644 1.46 19.08 36.59
CA GLU A 644 2.85 19.46 36.75
C GLU A 644 3.62 18.43 37.57
N PHE A 645 4.54 17.74 36.89
CA PHE A 645 5.44 16.76 37.50
C PHE A 645 6.86 17.33 37.44
N ILE A 646 7.21 18.13 38.45
CA ILE A 646 8.44 18.91 38.50
C ILE A 646 9.34 18.38 39.64
N GLU A 647 10.58 18.02 39.31
CA GLU A 647 11.64 17.77 40.30
C GLU A 647 12.62 18.95 40.28
N VAL A 648 12.68 19.69 41.38
CA VAL A 648 13.56 20.85 41.53
C VAL A 648 14.90 20.44 42.13
N PHE A 649 15.99 20.93 41.54
CA PHE A 649 17.35 20.73 42.05
C PHE A 649 18.22 21.97 41.80
N THR A 650 19.39 22.01 42.44
CA THR A 650 20.31 23.15 42.32
C THR A 650 21.66 22.71 41.78
N VAL A 651 22.29 23.59 40.99
CA VAL A 651 23.60 23.34 40.40
C VAL A 651 24.53 24.52 40.68
N PRO A 652 25.74 24.30 41.21
CA PRO A 652 26.74 25.35 41.31
C PRO A 652 27.05 25.96 39.95
N LEU A 653 26.98 27.30 39.84
CA LEU A 653 27.22 27.99 38.56
C LEU A 653 28.59 27.67 37.96
N ALA A 654 29.59 27.43 38.81
CA ALA A 654 30.94 27.06 38.38
C ALA A 654 31.00 25.73 37.61
N ASN A 655 30.05 24.82 37.86
CA ASN A 655 30.03 23.46 37.31
C ASN A 655 28.89 23.25 36.30
N LEU A 656 28.08 24.28 36.03
CA LEU A 656 26.83 24.15 35.27
C LEU A 656 27.03 23.48 33.90
N TRP A 657 28.12 23.81 33.20
CA TRP A 657 28.43 23.20 31.90
C TRP A 657 28.73 21.69 31.97
N GLU A 658 29.59 21.27 32.90
CA GLU A 658 29.92 19.85 33.04
C GLU A 658 28.72 19.06 33.57
N GLU A 659 27.87 19.69 34.38
CA GLU A 659 26.63 19.08 34.85
C GLU A 659 25.63 18.88 33.71
N CYS A 660 25.48 19.84 32.80
CA CYS A 660 24.66 19.66 31.59
C CYS A 660 25.13 18.46 30.75
N LYS A 661 26.44 18.29 30.58
CA LYS A 661 27.02 17.14 29.87
C LYS A 661 26.78 15.81 30.57
N ARG A 662 26.87 15.79 31.92
CA ARG A 662 26.57 14.61 32.71
C ARG A 662 25.10 14.20 32.56
N LEU A 663 24.19 15.16 32.70
CA LEU A 663 22.74 14.93 32.56
C LEU A 663 22.36 14.50 31.14
N GLU A 664 22.95 15.10 30.10
CA GLU A 664 22.76 14.64 28.72
C GLU A 664 23.20 13.18 28.54
N ALA A 665 24.36 12.80 29.10
CA ALA A 665 24.85 11.42 29.05
C ALA A 665 23.96 10.42 29.81
N GLU A 666 23.20 10.89 30.80
CA GLU A 666 22.20 10.10 31.54
C GLU A 666 20.86 9.98 30.80
N GLY A 667 20.72 10.65 29.65
CA GLY A 667 19.55 10.55 28.77
C GLY A 667 18.58 11.73 28.86
N TYR A 668 18.84 12.72 29.72
CA TYR A 668 18.05 13.93 29.81
C TYR A 668 18.25 14.82 28.58
N ALA A 669 17.22 15.59 28.20
CA ALA A 669 17.36 16.67 27.22
C ALA A 669 17.75 17.97 27.94
N ILE A 670 18.60 18.79 27.34
CA ILE A 670 18.99 20.09 27.92
C ILE A 670 18.23 21.19 27.17
N ASP A 671 17.47 22.01 27.90
CA ASP A 671 16.82 23.18 27.32
C ASP A 671 17.87 24.17 26.78
N ALA A 672 17.60 24.73 25.59
CA ALA A 672 18.54 25.62 24.92
C ALA A 672 18.93 26.84 25.79
N ARG A 673 18.01 27.36 26.61
CA ARG A 673 18.28 28.49 27.53
C ARG A 673 19.30 28.09 28.59
N VAL A 674 19.16 26.89 29.16
CA VAL A 674 20.12 26.34 30.13
C VAL A 674 21.48 26.11 29.47
N GLY A 675 21.48 25.44 28.31
CA GLY A 675 22.71 25.13 27.58
C GLY A 675 23.49 26.38 27.17
N THR A 676 22.82 27.37 26.58
CA THR A 676 23.45 28.65 26.17
C THR A 676 23.94 29.46 27.37
N PHE A 677 23.19 29.48 28.48
CA PHE A 677 23.64 30.16 29.70
C PHE A 677 24.88 29.50 30.31
N ALA A 678 24.89 28.16 30.39
CA ALA A 678 26.02 27.37 30.85
C ALA A 678 27.27 27.58 29.99
N GLU A 679 27.10 27.56 28.65
CA GLU A 679 28.18 27.82 27.71
C GLU A 679 28.71 29.26 27.84
N GLY A 680 27.82 30.24 28.02
CA GLY A 680 28.18 31.64 28.24
C GLY A 680 29.06 31.84 29.47
N ILE A 681 28.71 31.19 30.59
CA ILE A 681 29.53 31.20 31.81
C ILE A 681 30.90 30.56 31.56
N LEU A 682 30.93 29.38 30.93
CA LEU A 682 32.18 28.71 30.59
C LEU A 682 33.07 29.58 29.69
N LEU A 683 32.48 30.23 28.69
CA LEU A 683 33.19 31.11 27.77
C LEU A 683 33.75 32.33 28.50
N ALA A 684 32.96 32.97 29.37
CA ALA A 684 33.42 34.09 30.19
C ALA A 684 34.59 33.68 31.09
N GLN A 685 34.53 32.52 31.73
CA GLN A 685 35.64 31.98 32.53
C GLN A 685 36.90 31.71 31.68
N ARG A 686 36.74 31.12 30.50
CA ARG A 686 37.86 30.81 29.58
C ARG A 686 38.50 32.07 29.02
N LEU A 687 37.68 33.07 28.69
CA LEU A 687 38.13 34.35 28.16
C LEU A 687 38.56 35.35 29.26
N LYS A 688 38.30 35.03 30.54
CA LYS A 688 38.57 35.88 31.71
C LYS A 688 37.88 37.24 31.62
N LEU A 689 36.61 37.24 31.20
CA LEU A 689 35.75 38.42 31.10
C LEU A 689 35.20 38.86 32.46
#